data_AF-A0A1Y3VBM0-F1
#
_entry.id   AF-A0A1Y3VBM0-F1
#
_cell.length_a   1.000
_cell.length_b   1.000
_cell.length_c   1.000
_cell.angle_alpha   90.00
_cell.angle_beta   90.00
_cell.angle_gamma   90.00
#
_symmetry.space_group_name_H-M   'P 1'
#
loop_
_entity.id
_entity.type
_entity.pdbx_description
1 polymer ?
#
loop_
_entity_poly.entity_id
_entity_poly.type
_entity_poly.pdbx_seq_one_letter_code
_entity_poly.pdbx_strand_id
1 'polypeptide(L)'
;MARFVFIGILLFQPLSLWAQYSVNSLGIKMAHIDSGEFIMGSRGYGAVEDRDEAPAHLVRIESPFLMSATEITNLQYEQYDPTHRALRGKNGFSTEDDDAVVFVSYDDAVGFCKWLSAKEKKNYRLPTEAEWEYACRAGTTTPFNTGTNGLPAKQHKAQAYNQTPKPVSLRTAMYPANDWGLYDMHGNVEEWCLDWYGPYSSDFQINPAGPSDGLFRVTRGGSHNTPVKYLRSANRSAMIPEDRNYAVGFRIVETDMPLTYGSAVKSDVAPISRHSFKWHQPRKEPFFLEPIPYIYDPDNWSSVPFFGHNHCPAITWCSNGDLLAVWFSTQEESGREMVILYSRLRVGHESWDKPREFLCVADRNLTGSSLLRDENGVLYHLNGIEALGGWRNLAIILRESHDNGATWSRPRMIVPEHTLRNQVIAGGFITRNGCFVQPCDAVPGHFGGSAIHVSKDHGKTWQTPYTDPVIPLYEAGNEGGLIAGIHAGVVELNNGDLMALGRNNNIEGDVDHPGLRMPCSRSSDMGRTWTYSATEFLPIYSGQRLVLRRLNEGPLLLISFTHHPSDKERQGMEFESASGQKYVGYGMFAALSFDEGKTWPVKRLLTDGIPRLLDGRGWTGYFRMTETNSEPLGYLAATQTPDNTIHLVSSGIHYRFNMAWIMEKPEINTQEQ
;
A
#
# COMPACT_ATOMS: atom_id res chain seq x y z
N MET A 1 60.01 -32.91 57.39
CA MET A 1 59.10 -31.96 58.10
C MET A 1 58.30 -31.22 57.06
N ALA A 2 57.02 -31.59 56.91
CA ALA A 2 56.10 -31.08 55.89
C ALA A 2 55.53 -29.72 56.29
N ARG A 3 55.49 -28.78 55.33
CA ARG A 3 54.83 -27.47 55.45
C ARG A 3 53.35 -27.63 55.10
N PHE A 4 52.46 -27.28 56.02
CA PHE A 4 51.03 -27.13 55.77
C PHE A 4 50.77 -25.81 55.03
N VAL A 5 50.08 -25.89 53.90
CA VAL A 5 49.48 -24.75 53.18
C VAL A 5 47.98 -24.80 53.44
N PHE A 6 47.44 -23.78 54.09
CA PHE A 6 46.00 -23.57 54.21
C PHE A 6 45.48 -22.94 52.92
N ILE A 7 44.67 -23.68 52.16
CA ILE A 7 43.91 -23.17 51.02
C ILE A 7 42.56 -22.68 51.56
N GLY A 8 42.34 -21.37 51.54
CA GLY A 8 41.02 -20.78 51.76
C GLY A 8 40.15 -20.97 50.52
N ILE A 9 39.09 -21.77 50.64
CA ILE A 9 38.07 -21.92 49.61
C ILE A 9 37.16 -20.70 49.68
N LEU A 10 37.30 -19.76 48.74
CA LEU A 10 36.31 -18.73 48.47
C LEU A 10 35.16 -19.39 47.71
N LEU A 11 34.05 -19.64 48.42
CA LEU A 11 32.77 -20.00 47.83
C LEU A 11 32.23 -18.81 47.03
N PHE A 12 32.40 -18.82 45.70
CA PHE A 12 31.58 -18.01 44.81
C PHE A 12 30.16 -18.57 44.83
N GLN A 13 29.24 -17.90 45.53
CA GLN A 13 27.82 -18.09 45.27
C GLN A 13 27.46 -17.36 43.98
N PRO A 14 26.75 -18.00 43.03
CA PRO A 14 26.18 -17.27 41.92
C PRO A 14 25.04 -16.42 42.48
N LEU A 15 25.21 -15.10 42.50
CA LEU A 15 24.11 -14.16 42.63
C LEU A 15 23.22 -14.36 41.41
N SER A 16 22.18 -15.17 41.58
CA SER A 16 21.04 -15.17 40.67
C SER A 16 20.37 -13.81 40.83
N LEU A 17 20.57 -12.92 39.87
CA LEU A 17 19.79 -11.69 39.72
C LEU A 17 18.39 -12.10 39.28
N TRP A 18 17.50 -12.35 40.24
CA TRP A 18 16.07 -12.42 39.95
C TRP A 18 15.64 -11.00 39.58
N ALA A 19 15.02 -10.83 38.41
CA ALA A 19 14.43 -9.55 38.03
C ALA A 19 13.49 -9.05 39.15
N GLN A 20 13.77 -7.86 39.68
CA GLN A 20 12.94 -7.25 40.70
C GLN A 20 11.76 -6.55 40.04
N TYR A 21 10.55 -7.03 40.33
CA TYR A 21 9.32 -6.40 39.84
C TYR A 21 8.68 -5.56 40.94
N SER A 22 8.16 -4.39 40.58
CA SER A 22 7.08 -3.73 41.33
C SER A 22 5.74 -4.08 40.69
N VAL A 23 4.65 -4.00 41.45
CA VAL A 23 3.29 -4.23 40.92
C VAL A 23 2.46 -2.99 41.17
N ASN A 24 1.87 -2.43 40.11
CA ASN A 24 1.07 -1.21 40.21
C ASN A 24 -0.41 -1.50 40.56
N SER A 25 -1.25 -0.47 40.61
CA SER A 25 -2.66 -0.58 41.03
C SER A 25 -3.55 -1.39 40.07
N LEU A 26 -3.06 -1.70 38.85
CA LEU A 26 -3.75 -2.51 37.85
C LEU A 26 -3.28 -3.97 37.85
N GLY A 27 -2.32 -4.31 38.71
CA GLY A 27 -1.68 -5.62 38.71
C GLY A 27 -0.59 -5.78 37.66
N ILE A 28 -0.14 -4.68 37.03
CA ILE A 28 0.94 -4.72 36.03
C ILE A 28 2.27 -4.91 36.76
N LYS A 29 3.01 -5.96 36.42
CA LYS A 29 4.39 -6.16 36.86
C LYS A 29 5.31 -5.22 36.08
N MET A 30 6.04 -4.37 36.78
CA MET A 30 6.97 -3.40 36.22
C MET A 30 8.40 -3.83 36.58
N ALA A 31 9.15 -4.29 35.59
CA ALA A 31 10.55 -4.72 35.70
C ALA A 31 11.49 -3.51 35.77
N HIS A 32 12.53 -3.60 36.61
CA HIS A 32 13.57 -2.57 36.70
C HIS A 32 14.58 -2.70 35.54
N ILE A 33 14.80 -1.60 34.83
CA ILE A 33 15.74 -1.52 33.70
C ILE A 33 16.86 -0.55 34.07
N ASP A 34 18.09 -1.05 34.18
CA ASP A 34 19.26 -0.24 34.56
C ASP A 34 19.67 0.72 33.43
N SER A 35 20.15 1.91 33.80
CA SER A 35 20.80 2.84 32.85
C SER A 35 22.02 2.21 32.19
N GLY A 36 22.33 2.61 30.96
CA GLY A 36 23.48 2.09 30.25
C GLY A 36 23.61 2.59 28.82
N GLU A 37 24.53 1.97 28.09
CA GLU A 37 24.77 2.26 26.68
C GLU A 37 24.63 0.99 25.85
N PHE A 38 24.14 1.14 24.63
CA PHE A 38 24.05 0.05 23.67
C PHE A 38 24.18 0.56 22.24
N ILE A 39 24.44 -0.37 21.32
CA ILE A 39 24.37 -0.10 19.89
C ILE A 39 22.93 -0.32 19.43
N MET A 40 22.29 0.77 19.01
CA MET A 40 20.95 0.77 18.43
C MET A 40 21.03 0.56 16.92
N GLY A 41 20.09 -0.20 16.37
CA GLY A 41 20.02 -0.49 14.94
C GLY A 41 20.95 -1.61 14.48
N SER A 42 21.16 -1.69 13.17
CA SER A 42 21.98 -2.71 12.51
C SER A 42 22.80 -2.10 11.37
N ARG A 43 23.48 -2.93 10.60
CA ARG A 43 24.24 -2.44 9.44
C ARG A 43 23.32 -2.14 8.26
N GLY A 44 22.11 -2.68 8.25
CA GLY A 44 21.09 -2.48 7.22
C GLY A 44 21.46 -3.11 5.87
N TYR A 45 22.30 -4.15 5.89
CA TYR A 45 22.61 -4.93 4.69
C TYR A 45 22.76 -6.41 5.00
N GLY A 46 22.30 -7.26 4.08
CA GLY A 46 22.33 -8.72 4.22
C GLY A 46 20.98 -9.35 3.90
N ALA A 47 20.87 -10.67 4.06
CA ALA A 47 19.63 -11.40 3.75
C ALA A 47 18.52 -11.22 4.81
N VAL A 48 18.87 -10.67 5.99
CA VAL A 48 17.97 -10.60 7.14
C VAL A 48 17.81 -9.21 7.74
N GLU A 49 18.74 -8.28 7.52
CA GLU A 49 18.68 -6.90 8.02
C GLU A 49 18.03 -5.98 7.00
N ASP A 50 17.13 -5.11 7.45
CA ASP A 50 16.46 -4.13 6.62
C ASP A 50 17.19 -2.76 6.67
N ARG A 51 17.16 -2.04 5.54
CA ARG A 51 17.99 -0.83 5.33
C ARG A 51 17.65 0.30 6.30
N ASP A 52 16.42 0.35 6.79
CA ASP A 52 15.90 1.40 7.65
C ASP A 52 16.33 1.25 9.12
N GLU A 53 16.97 0.14 9.47
CA GLU A 53 17.64 -0.08 10.75
C GLU A 53 19.04 0.54 10.81
N ALA A 54 19.53 1.08 9.69
CA ALA A 54 20.86 1.67 9.58
C ALA A 54 20.83 3.20 9.61
N PRO A 55 21.93 3.84 10.04
CA PRO A 55 23.14 3.21 10.57
C PRO A 55 22.98 2.75 12.04
N ALA A 56 23.69 1.68 12.40
CA ALA A 56 23.95 1.36 13.79
C ALA A 56 24.72 2.49 14.48
N HIS A 57 24.27 2.90 15.66
CA HIS A 57 24.82 4.05 16.39
C HIS A 57 24.75 3.85 17.90
N LEU A 58 25.56 4.60 18.65
CA LEU A 58 25.64 4.49 20.10
C LEU A 58 24.55 5.33 20.77
N VAL A 59 23.78 4.71 21.65
CA VAL A 59 22.72 5.37 22.44
C VAL A 59 22.99 5.17 23.92
N ARG A 60 22.83 6.23 24.71
CA ARG A 60 22.86 6.19 26.18
C ARG A 60 21.46 6.41 26.74
N ILE A 61 21.06 5.51 27.64
CA ILE A 61 19.91 5.64 28.53
C ILE A 61 20.45 6.06 29.91
N GLU A 62 20.23 7.32 30.31
CA GLU A 62 20.97 7.93 31.43
C GLU A 62 20.50 7.55 32.82
N SER A 63 19.24 7.14 32.95
CA SER A 63 18.64 6.84 34.25
C SER A 63 17.88 5.52 34.18
N PRO A 64 17.86 4.74 35.27
CA PRO A 64 17.00 3.57 35.35
C PRO A 64 15.53 3.97 35.18
N PHE A 65 14.75 3.05 34.64
CA PHE A 65 13.30 3.19 34.49
C PHE A 65 12.61 1.87 34.75
N LEU A 66 11.28 1.89 34.90
CA LEU A 66 10.51 0.65 34.97
C LEU A 66 9.79 0.41 33.65
N MET A 67 9.72 -0.84 33.20
CA MET A 67 8.97 -1.26 32.01
C MET A 67 8.00 -2.38 32.36
N SER A 68 6.79 -2.38 31.80
CA SER A 68 5.87 -3.51 32.01
C SER A 68 6.50 -4.80 31.49
N ALA A 69 6.48 -5.83 32.35
CA ALA A 69 7.15 -7.10 32.10
C ALA A 69 6.61 -7.82 30.86
N THR A 70 5.36 -7.58 30.52
CA THR A 70 4.67 -8.07 29.32
C THR A 70 4.10 -6.87 28.56
N GLU A 71 3.57 -7.14 27.38
CA GLU A 71 2.57 -6.28 26.75
C GLU A 71 1.35 -6.14 27.69
N ILE A 72 0.62 -5.03 27.53
CA ILE A 72 -0.61 -4.79 28.29
C ILE A 72 -1.65 -5.83 27.88
N THR A 73 -2.31 -6.46 28.86
CA THR A 73 -3.32 -7.49 28.59
C THR A 73 -4.72 -6.88 28.45
N ASN A 74 -5.68 -7.64 27.89
CA ASN A 74 -7.07 -7.20 27.83
C ASN A 74 -7.63 -6.81 29.20
N LEU A 75 -7.41 -7.62 30.24
CA LEU A 75 -7.88 -7.31 31.60
C LEU A 75 -7.32 -6.00 32.16
N GLN A 76 -6.09 -5.65 31.79
CA GLN A 76 -5.46 -4.39 32.20
C GLN A 76 -6.01 -3.21 31.41
N TYR A 77 -6.09 -3.34 30.08
CA TYR A 77 -6.60 -2.29 29.19
C TYR A 77 -8.07 -1.96 29.46
N GLU A 78 -8.91 -2.95 29.73
CA GLU A 78 -10.34 -2.77 29.98
C GLU A 78 -10.66 -2.02 31.29
N GLN A 79 -9.66 -1.82 32.17
CA GLN A 79 -9.83 -0.91 33.32
C GLN A 79 -9.79 0.57 32.89
N TYR A 80 -9.16 0.88 31.76
CA TYR A 80 -9.18 2.20 31.12
C TYR A 80 -10.40 2.34 30.22
N ASP A 81 -10.61 1.38 29.32
CA ASP A 81 -11.73 1.37 28.37
C ASP A 81 -12.46 0.01 28.40
N PRO A 82 -13.51 -0.13 29.22
CA PRO A 82 -14.29 -1.36 29.29
C PRO A 82 -15.01 -1.74 27.98
N THR A 83 -15.18 -0.80 27.05
CA THR A 83 -15.89 -1.06 25.79
C THR A 83 -15.05 -1.88 24.82
N HIS A 84 -13.71 -1.88 24.99
CA HIS A 84 -12.78 -2.69 24.20
C HIS A 84 -13.06 -4.19 24.27
N ARG A 85 -13.71 -4.67 25.34
CA ARG A 85 -14.16 -6.06 25.48
C ARG A 85 -14.96 -6.58 24.28
N ALA A 86 -15.64 -5.69 23.54
CA ALA A 86 -16.38 -6.02 22.32
C ALA A 86 -15.48 -6.46 21.14
N LEU A 87 -14.18 -6.16 21.17
CA LEU A 87 -13.19 -6.51 20.15
C LEU A 87 -12.49 -7.85 20.43
N ARG A 88 -12.67 -8.43 21.63
CA ARG A 88 -12.11 -9.74 21.95
C ARG A 88 -12.62 -10.81 21.01
N GLY A 89 -11.71 -11.67 20.54
CA GLY A 89 -12.04 -12.73 19.58
C GLY A 89 -12.37 -12.22 18.17
N LYS A 90 -12.27 -10.91 17.88
CA LYS A 90 -12.38 -10.39 16.50
C LYS A 90 -11.31 -11.06 15.65
N ASN A 91 -11.74 -11.68 14.54
CA ASN A 91 -10.91 -12.50 13.66
C ASN A 91 -10.21 -13.69 14.37
N GLY A 92 -10.69 -14.10 15.55
CA GLY A 92 -10.12 -15.19 16.36
C GLY A 92 -8.93 -14.79 17.25
N PHE A 93 -8.63 -13.50 17.41
CA PHE A 93 -7.48 -13.03 18.18
C PHE A 93 -7.88 -12.43 19.54
N SER A 94 -6.96 -12.52 20.50
CA SER A 94 -7.04 -11.87 21.82
C SER A 94 -8.40 -12.07 22.53
N THR A 95 -8.65 -13.29 23.00
CA THR A 95 -9.94 -13.66 23.59
C THR A 95 -9.91 -13.62 25.12
N GLU A 96 -8.78 -14.01 25.70
CA GLU A 96 -8.65 -14.22 27.14
C GLU A 96 -8.19 -12.95 27.88
N ASP A 97 -8.32 -12.95 29.21
CA ASP A 97 -7.94 -11.83 30.07
C ASP A 97 -6.44 -11.52 30.06
N ASP A 98 -5.62 -12.56 29.90
CA ASP A 98 -4.15 -12.52 29.90
C ASP A 98 -3.52 -12.54 28.49
N ASP A 99 -4.35 -12.51 27.45
CA ASP A 99 -3.92 -12.20 26.09
C ASP A 99 -3.50 -10.74 25.99
N ALA A 100 -2.45 -10.46 25.22
CA ALA A 100 -2.04 -9.10 24.87
C ALA A 100 -3.19 -8.37 24.16
N VAL A 101 -3.43 -7.12 24.56
CA VAL A 101 -4.45 -6.27 23.94
C VAL A 101 -4.05 -5.96 22.50
N VAL A 102 -5.00 -6.12 21.56
CA VAL A 102 -4.83 -5.76 20.15
C VAL A 102 -6.01 -4.94 19.64
N PHE A 103 -5.98 -4.49 18.39
CA PHE A 103 -6.93 -3.52 17.83
C PHE A 103 -6.95 -2.18 18.59
N VAL A 104 -5.78 -1.74 19.03
CA VAL A 104 -5.58 -0.44 19.68
C VAL A 104 -4.73 0.47 18.80
N SER A 105 -5.19 1.70 18.60
CA SER A 105 -4.41 2.73 17.89
C SER A 105 -3.32 3.32 18.77
N TYR A 106 -2.41 4.10 18.18
CA TYR A 106 -1.39 4.82 18.96
C TYR A 106 -2.02 5.74 20.00
N ASP A 107 -3.08 6.47 19.62
CA ASP A 107 -3.78 7.40 20.51
C ASP A 107 -4.52 6.68 21.65
N ASP A 108 -5.06 5.48 21.38
CA ASP A 108 -5.66 4.62 22.42
C ASP A 108 -4.61 4.21 23.47
N ALA A 109 -3.42 3.78 23.02
CA ALA A 109 -2.32 3.37 23.88
C ALA A 109 -1.73 4.55 24.69
N VAL A 110 -1.58 5.72 24.07
CA VAL A 110 -1.20 6.96 24.78
C VAL A 110 -2.29 7.39 25.76
N GLY A 111 -3.57 7.23 25.40
CA GLY A 111 -4.71 7.48 26.27
C GLY A 111 -4.67 6.65 27.55
N PHE A 112 -4.40 5.34 27.42
CA PHE A 112 -4.17 4.44 28.55
C PHE A 112 -3.05 4.94 29.47
N CYS A 113 -1.90 5.31 28.90
CA CYS A 113 -0.75 5.83 29.66
C CYS A 113 -1.09 7.11 30.43
N LYS A 114 -1.78 8.06 29.79
CA LYS A 114 -2.21 9.31 30.41
C LYS A 114 -3.19 9.08 31.55
N TRP A 115 -4.16 8.19 31.34
CA TRP A 115 -5.13 7.82 32.38
C TRP A 115 -4.46 7.17 33.59
N LEU A 116 -3.55 6.22 33.36
CA LEU A 116 -2.82 5.55 34.43
C LEU A 116 -1.92 6.54 35.19
N SER A 117 -1.26 7.46 34.47
CA SER A 117 -0.46 8.54 35.07
C SER A 117 -1.30 9.41 36.02
N ALA A 118 -2.49 9.81 35.58
CA ALA A 118 -3.39 10.62 36.39
C ALA A 118 -3.91 9.87 37.63
N LYS A 119 -4.15 8.56 37.49
CA LYS A 119 -4.64 7.67 38.54
C LYS A 119 -3.60 7.44 39.64
N GLU A 120 -2.35 7.18 39.27
CA GLU A 120 -1.28 6.83 40.22
C GLU A 120 -0.36 8.00 40.60
N LYS A 121 -0.50 9.16 39.95
CA LYS A 121 0.40 10.33 40.14
C LYS A 121 1.85 10.00 39.82
N LYS A 122 2.05 9.23 38.76
CA LYS A 122 3.34 8.79 38.22
C LYS A 122 3.38 9.07 36.73
N ASN A 123 4.56 9.10 36.13
CA ASN A 123 4.72 9.37 34.70
C ASN A 123 4.78 8.06 33.91
N TYR A 124 3.64 7.64 33.38
CA TYR A 124 3.53 6.51 32.45
C TYR A 124 3.45 7.00 31.01
N ARG A 125 4.18 6.32 30.12
CA ARG A 125 4.15 6.55 28.67
C ARG A 125 4.48 5.26 27.92
N LEU A 126 4.31 5.30 26.59
CA LEU A 126 4.92 4.31 25.72
C LEU A 126 6.45 4.38 25.84
N PRO A 127 7.18 3.25 25.70
CA PRO A 127 8.62 3.28 25.58
C PRO A 127 9.02 4.10 24.36
N THR A 128 10.14 4.81 24.45
CA THR A 128 10.81 5.28 23.24
C THR A 128 11.31 4.07 22.45
N GLU A 129 11.51 4.26 21.16
CA GLU A 129 12.08 3.25 20.28
C GLU A 129 13.42 2.74 20.83
N ALA A 130 14.25 3.65 21.35
CA ALA A 130 15.54 3.32 21.95
C ALA A 130 15.41 2.54 23.25
N GLU A 131 14.52 2.93 24.17
CA GLU A 131 14.26 2.16 25.39
C GLU A 131 13.75 0.77 25.08
N TRP A 132 12.88 0.63 24.06
CA TRP A 132 12.35 -0.67 23.66
C TRP A 132 13.46 -1.61 23.20
N GLU A 133 14.36 -1.18 22.31
CA GLU A 133 15.43 -2.05 21.81
C GLU A 133 16.52 -2.30 22.85
N TYR A 134 16.86 -1.31 23.66
CA TYR A 134 17.75 -1.48 24.80
C TYR A 134 17.24 -2.58 25.73
N ALA A 135 15.96 -2.48 26.09
CA ALA A 135 15.27 -3.44 26.95
C ALA A 135 15.08 -4.81 26.29
N CYS A 136 14.82 -4.85 24.99
CA CYS A 136 14.72 -6.09 24.22
C CYS A 136 16.04 -6.86 24.26
N ARG A 137 17.14 -6.17 23.92
CA ARG A 137 18.49 -6.75 23.86
C ARG A 137 18.99 -7.25 25.21
N ALA A 138 18.69 -6.52 26.29
CA ALA A 138 19.11 -6.87 27.66
C ALA A 138 20.60 -7.24 27.76
N GLY A 139 21.46 -6.48 27.08
CA GLY A 139 22.92 -6.72 27.03
C GLY A 139 23.41 -7.65 25.92
N THR A 140 22.53 -8.30 25.16
CA THR A 140 22.94 -9.12 24.01
C THR A 140 23.29 -8.27 22.78
N THR A 141 24.23 -8.77 21.97
CA THR A 141 24.64 -8.18 20.69
C THR A 141 24.14 -8.99 19.49
N THR A 142 23.49 -10.13 19.73
CA THR A 142 22.86 -10.97 18.72
C THR A 142 21.53 -10.36 18.24
N PRO A 143 20.98 -10.81 17.09
CA PRO A 143 19.69 -10.33 16.61
C PRO A 143 18.52 -10.58 17.58
N PHE A 144 18.60 -11.64 18.38
CA PHE A 144 17.60 -12.01 19.39
C PHE A 144 18.21 -12.02 20.78
N ASN A 145 17.39 -11.70 21.80
CA ASN A 145 17.81 -11.68 23.20
C ASN A 145 18.13 -13.06 23.79
N THR A 146 17.84 -14.13 23.04
CA THR A 146 18.21 -15.51 23.38
C THR A 146 19.69 -15.81 23.18
N GLY A 147 20.50 -14.82 22.76
CA GLY A 147 21.93 -15.00 22.49
C GLY A 147 22.21 -15.77 21.19
N THR A 148 21.23 -15.89 20.29
CA THR A 148 21.29 -16.70 19.06
C THR A 148 20.99 -15.87 17.81
N ASN A 149 21.45 -16.35 16.65
CA ASN A 149 21.16 -15.72 15.34
C ASN A 149 19.75 -16.03 14.79
N GLY A 150 18.95 -16.81 15.52
CA GLY A 150 17.58 -17.14 15.17
C GLY A 150 16.72 -17.29 16.43
N LEU A 151 15.43 -16.99 16.31
CA LEU A 151 14.47 -17.21 17.37
C LEU A 151 14.19 -18.72 17.52
N PRO A 152 14.27 -19.32 18.73
CA PRO A 152 13.94 -20.72 18.95
C PRO A 152 12.57 -21.10 18.40
N ALA A 153 12.48 -22.21 17.64
CA ALA A 153 11.23 -22.63 16.99
C ALA A 153 10.04 -22.81 17.95
N LYS A 154 10.30 -23.16 19.22
CA LYS A 154 9.27 -23.26 20.25
C LYS A 154 8.59 -21.91 20.56
N GLN A 155 9.25 -20.79 20.30
CA GLN A 155 8.75 -19.43 20.49
C GLN A 155 8.02 -18.89 19.25
N HIS A 156 7.88 -19.71 18.21
CA HIS A 156 7.20 -19.30 16.99
C HIS A 156 5.67 -19.37 17.16
N LYS A 157 5.00 -18.23 17.04
CA LYS A 157 3.56 -18.03 16.81
C LYS A 157 3.21 -17.81 15.31
N ALA A 158 3.35 -18.86 14.50
CA ALA A 158 3.06 -18.86 13.05
C ALA A 158 3.87 -17.84 12.21
N GLN A 159 5.19 -17.74 12.42
CA GLN A 159 6.10 -16.77 11.77
C GLN A 159 6.35 -17.08 10.29
N ALA A 160 5.30 -16.92 9.49
CA ALA A 160 5.31 -17.01 8.05
C ALA A 160 4.36 -15.96 7.50
N TYR A 161 4.62 -15.52 6.28
CA TYR A 161 3.62 -14.75 5.56
C TYR A 161 2.35 -15.59 5.38
N ASN A 162 1.20 -14.98 5.66
CA ASN A 162 -0.07 -15.62 5.49
C ASN A 162 -1.14 -14.60 5.10
N GLN A 163 -1.67 -14.75 3.89
CA GLN A 163 -2.77 -13.91 3.39
C GLN A 163 -4.01 -13.99 4.30
N THR A 164 -4.21 -15.10 5.01
CA THR A 164 -5.27 -15.26 6.02
C THR A 164 -4.63 -15.47 7.38
N PRO A 165 -4.42 -14.42 8.18
CA PRO A 165 -3.76 -14.52 9.48
C PRO A 165 -4.30 -15.70 10.28
N LYS A 166 -3.40 -16.57 10.76
CA LYS A 166 -3.79 -17.72 11.58
C LYS A 166 -4.03 -17.26 13.01
N PRO A 167 -5.22 -17.50 13.59
CA PRO A 167 -5.45 -17.32 15.01
C PRO A 167 -4.44 -18.15 15.82
N VAL A 168 -3.83 -17.51 16.81
CA VAL A 168 -2.87 -18.12 17.74
C VAL A 168 -3.10 -17.53 19.14
N SER A 169 -2.61 -18.21 20.18
CA SER A 169 -2.68 -17.67 21.54
C SER A 169 -1.78 -16.44 21.68
N LEU A 170 -2.38 -15.34 22.13
CA LEU A 170 -1.68 -14.09 22.43
C LEU A 170 -1.37 -13.93 23.92
N ARG A 171 -1.50 -15.04 24.66
CA ARG A 171 -1.21 -15.12 26.08
C ARG A 171 0.21 -14.65 26.33
N THR A 172 0.34 -13.72 27.26
CA THR A 172 1.61 -13.15 27.68
C THR A 172 2.36 -14.10 28.62
N ALA A 173 3.68 -13.92 28.72
CA ALA A 173 4.61 -14.67 29.55
C ALA A 173 4.60 -16.20 29.36
N MET A 174 4.37 -16.68 28.13
CA MET A 174 4.41 -18.13 27.83
C MET A 174 5.83 -18.70 27.72
N TYR A 175 6.82 -17.85 27.42
CA TYR A 175 8.22 -18.22 27.27
C TYR A 175 9.08 -17.54 28.34
N PRO A 176 10.32 -18.01 28.59
CA PRO A 176 11.20 -17.34 29.55
C PRO A 176 11.41 -15.86 29.21
N ALA A 177 11.46 -15.02 30.24
CA ALA A 177 11.88 -13.64 30.10
C ALA A 177 13.34 -13.55 29.64
N ASN A 178 13.70 -12.39 29.09
CA ASN A 178 15.11 -12.02 28.91
C ASN A 178 15.78 -11.74 30.26
N ASP A 179 17.09 -11.43 30.21
CA ASP A 179 17.91 -11.23 31.41
C ASP A 179 17.43 -10.08 32.32
N TRP A 180 16.52 -9.23 31.85
CA TRP A 180 15.93 -8.11 32.61
C TRP A 180 14.50 -8.37 33.06
N GLY A 181 13.98 -9.59 32.88
CA GLY A 181 12.63 -9.94 33.33
C GLY A 181 11.52 -9.49 32.38
N LEU A 182 11.84 -9.18 31.12
CA LEU A 182 10.86 -8.84 30.11
C LEU A 182 10.50 -10.05 29.26
N TYR A 183 9.21 -10.26 29.07
CA TYR A 183 8.62 -11.34 28.30
C TYR A 183 8.19 -10.85 26.93
N ASP A 184 8.09 -11.81 26.00
CA ASP A 184 7.47 -11.65 24.67
C ASP A 184 8.03 -10.53 23.79
N MET A 185 9.28 -10.11 24.02
CA MET A 185 9.99 -9.09 23.22
C MET A 185 10.18 -9.45 21.73
N HIS A 186 9.78 -10.65 21.30
CA HIS A 186 9.92 -11.17 19.94
C HIS A 186 8.65 -11.93 19.50
N GLY A 187 7.79 -11.31 18.69
CA GLY A 187 6.81 -12.04 17.88
C GLY A 187 5.49 -12.42 18.51
N ASN A 188 5.11 -11.87 19.68
CA ASN A 188 3.76 -12.03 20.20
C ASN A 188 2.81 -11.01 19.54
N VAL A 189 2.98 -9.73 19.82
CA VAL A 189 2.36 -8.62 19.08
C VAL A 189 3.42 -7.57 18.76
N GLU A 190 3.21 -6.80 17.67
CA GLU A 190 3.97 -5.58 17.46
C GLU A 190 3.58 -4.55 18.53
N GLU A 191 4.52 -3.70 18.92
CA GLU A 191 4.29 -2.76 20.01
C GLU A 191 4.52 -1.32 19.59
N TRP A 192 3.52 -0.47 19.87
CA TRP A 192 3.65 0.96 19.72
C TRP A 192 4.79 1.54 20.56
N CYS A 193 5.69 2.26 19.89
CA CYS A 193 6.69 3.11 20.52
C CYS A 193 6.25 4.57 20.47
N LEU A 194 6.79 5.41 21.36
CA LEU A 194 6.45 6.83 21.46
C LEU A 194 6.78 7.62 20.18
N ASP A 195 7.84 7.21 19.50
CA ASP A 195 8.56 7.94 18.47
C ASP A 195 7.76 8.11 17.18
N TRP A 196 7.96 9.26 16.53
CA TRP A 196 7.67 9.36 15.09
C TRP A 196 8.72 8.56 14.32
N TYR A 197 8.30 7.88 13.25
CA TYR A 197 9.21 7.15 12.39
C TYR A 197 10.03 8.13 11.54
N GLY A 198 11.34 7.91 11.46
CA GLY A 198 12.27 8.72 10.68
C GLY A 198 13.66 8.07 10.57
N PRO A 199 14.55 8.63 9.73
CA PRO A 199 15.87 8.04 9.48
C PRO A 199 16.76 8.09 10.72
N TYR A 200 17.64 7.10 10.87
CA TYR A 200 18.69 7.13 11.90
C TYR A 200 19.83 8.08 11.53
N SER A 201 20.48 8.61 12.56
CA SER A 201 21.79 9.29 12.44
C SER A 201 22.88 8.36 12.97
N SER A 202 24.11 8.51 12.46
CA SER A 202 25.30 7.85 13.02
C SER A 202 25.78 8.48 14.33
N ASP A 203 25.21 9.63 14.71
CA ASP A 203 25.64 10.39 15.89
C ASP A 203 25.33 9.66 17.20
N PHE A 204 26.14 9.94 18.22
CA PHE A 204 25.84 9.53 19.59
C PHE A 204 24.60 10.25 20.12
N GLN A 205 23.66 9.51 20.70
CA GLN A 205 22.39 10.05 21.21
C GLN A 205 22.18 9.72 22.68
N ILE A 206 21.48 10.62 23.37
CA ILE A 206 21.14 10.50 24.79
C ILE A 206 19.63 10.58 24.94
N ASN A 207 19.01 9.51 25.49
CA ASN A 207 17.56 9.37 25.67
C ASN A 207 16.73 9.81 24.44
N PRO A 208 17.05 9.33 23.22
CA PRO A 208 16.37 9.79 22.01
C PRO A 208 14.90 9.36 22.01
N ALA A 209 14.03 10.27 21.55
CA ALA A 209 12.59 10.05 21.38
C ALA A 209 12.14 10.26 19.93
N GLY A 210 13.09 10.08 19.00
CA GLY A 210 12.89 10.23 17.57
C GLY A 210 12.66 11.68 17.13
N PRO A 211 12.26 11.89 15.87
CA PRO A 211 11.81 13.16 15.35
C PRO A 211 10.66 13.76 16.16
N SER A 212 10.62 15.09 16.26
CA SER A 212 9.50 15.80 16.91
C SER A 212 8.16 15.64 16.16
N ASP A 213 8.22 15.31 14.87
CA ASP A 213 7.05 15.20 13.98
C ASP A 213 7.31 14.27 12.78
N GLY A 214 6.26 13.61 12.28
CA GLY A 214 6.37 12.66 11.16
C GLY A 214 5.03 12.24 10.55
N LEU A 215 5.06 11.24 9.66
CA LEU A 215 3.86 10.67 9.02
C LEU A 215 3.35 9.41 9.73
N PHE A 216 4.26 8.65 10.36
CA PHE A 216 4.00 7.33 10.93
C PHE A 216 4.62 7.21 12.32
N ARG A 217 4.09 6.34 13.16
CA ARG A 217 4.68 5.97 14.45
C ARG A 217 5.47 4.68 14.32
N VAL A 218 6.48 4.54 15.16
CA VAL A 218 7.30 3.33 15.21
C VAL A 218 6.53 2.20 15.89
N THR A 219 6.59 0.99 15.32
CA THR A 219 6.29 -0.26 16.00
C THR A 219 7.50 -1.18 16.04
N ARG A 220 7.63 -2.00 17.09
CA ARG A 220 8.76 -2.93 17.27
C ARG A 220 8.34 -4.32 17.74
N GLY A 221 9.27 -5.28 17.65
CA GLY A 221 9.14 -6.65 18.16
C GLY A 221 8.57 -7.68 17.18
N GLY A 222 7.88 -7.21 16.14
CA GLY A 222 7.15 -8.08 15.21
C GLY A 222 6.00 -8.81 15.91
N SER A 223 5.08 -9.35 15.13
CA SER A 223 3.90 -10.03 15.66
C SER A 223 3.91 -11.55 15.39
N HIS A 224 2.91 -12.22 15.93
CA HIS A 224 2.40 -13.45 15.33
C HIS A 224 2.09 -13.24 13.84
N ASN A 225 2.21 -14.27 13.01
CA ASN A 225 2.07 -14.15 11.53
C ASN A 225 3.08 -13.21 10.84
N THR A 226 4.15 -12.81 11.53
CA THR A 226 5.26 -12.06 10.93
C THR A 226 6.48 -12.96 10.73
N PRO A 227 7.12 -12.98 9.54
CA PRO A 227 8.34 -13.78 9.33
C PRO A 227 9.44 -13.48 10.34
N VAL A 228 10.16 -14.51 10.81
CA VAL A 228 11.17 -14.43 11.88
C VAL A 228 12.19 -13.30 11.68
N LYS A 229 12.56 -12.98 10.44
CA LYS A 229 13.51 -11.90 10.15
C LYS A 229 13.05 -10.53 10.65
N TYR A 230 11.75 -10.28 10.77
CA TYR A 230 11.21 -9.00 11.28
C TYR A 230 10.98 -9.01 12.80
N LEU A 231 11.34 -10.08 13.51
CA LEU A 231 11.22 -10.19 14.97
C LEU A 231 12.53 -9.80 15.68
N ARG A 232 13.56 -9.41 14.94
CA ARG A 232 14.87 -9.05 15.50
C ARG A 232 14.76 -7.82 16.39
N SER A 233 15.64 -7.71 17.37
CA SER A 233 15.69 -6.58 18.31
C SER A 233 15.86 -5.23 17.60
N ALA A 234 16.64 -5.20 16.51
CA ALA A 234 16.88 -4.00 15.72
C ALA A 234 15.73 -3.66 14.74
N ASN A 235 14.88 -4.64 14.40
CA ASN A 235 13.82 -4.44 13.43
C ASN A 235 12.86 -3.38 13.92
N ARG A 236 12.49 -2.49 13.01
CA ARG A 236 11.53 -1.42 13.25
C ARG A 236 10.56 -1.43 12.09
N SER A 237 9.30 -1.21 12.39
CA SER A 237 8.26 -1.05 11.40
C SER A 237 7.59 0.32 11.62
N ALA A 238 6.80 0.74 10.65
CA ALA A 238 6.05 1.99 10.75
C ALA A 238 4.56 1.72 10.61
N MET A 239 3.74 2.54 11.24
CA MET A 239 2.31 2.46 11.08
C MET A 239 1.65 3.83 11.22
N ILE A 240 0.54 4.01 10.50
CA ILE A 240 -0.28 5.21 10.57
C ILE A 240 -0.87 5.31 11.98
N PRO A 241 -0.83 6.48 12.66
CA PRO A 241 -1.28 6.58 14.06
C PRO A 241 -2.70 6.08 14.32
N GLU A 242 -3.61 6.28 13.35
CA GLU A 242 -5.02 5.87 13.43
C GLU A 242 -5.24 4.37 13.26
N ASP A 243 -4.27 3.64 12.72
CA ASP A 243 -4.37 2.21 12.44
C ASP A 243 -4.50 1.42 13.73
N ARG A 244 -5.38 0.42 13.70
CA ARG A 244 -5.63 -0.51 14.78
C ARG A 244 -5.97 -1.85 14.14
N ASN A 245 -5.13 -2.85 14.37
CA ASN A 245 -5.30 -4.15 13.73
C ASN A 245 -4.95 -5.29 14.70
N TYR A 246 -5.11 -6.52 14.23
CA TYR A 246 -4.95 -7.73 15.05
C TYR A 246 -3.50 -7.98 15.48
N ALA A 247 -2.52 -7.32 14.85
CA ALA A 247 -1.11 -7.59 15.06
C ALA A 247 -0.45 -6.66 16.09
N VAL A 248 -1.07 -5.52 16.42
CA VAL A 248 -0.47 -4.46 17.23
C VAL A 248 -1.11 -4.32 18.61
N GLY A 249 -0.26 -4.22 19.62
CA GLY A 249 -0.56 -3.85 21.00
C GLY A 249 0.46 -2.84 21.50
N PHE A 250 0.73 -2.85 22.81
CA PHE A 250 1.75 -1.99 23.41
C PHE A 250 2.18 -2.47 24.79
N ARG A 251 3.31 -1.93 25.25
CA ARG A 251 3.77 -2.00 26.63
C ARG A 251 4.06 -0.58 27.16
N ILE A 252 4.25 -0.42 28.46
CA ILE A 252 4.42 0.91 29.07
C ILE A 252 5.73 1.01 29.85
N VAL A 253 6.19 2.24 30.06
CA VAL A 253 7.27 2.57 30.99
C VAL A 253 6.80 3.56 32.05
N GLU A 254 7.40 3.50 33.24
CA GLU A 254 7.31 4.50 34.30
C GLU A 254 8.66 5.19 34.43
N THR A 255 8.71 6.50 34.13
CA THR A 255 9.96 7.27 34.18
C THR A 255 9.74 8.77 34.17
N ASP A 256 10.59 9.49 34.89
CA ASP A 256 10.68 10.96 34.88
C ASP A 256 11.78 11.46 33.93
N MET A 257 12.43 10.56 33.19
CA MET A 257 13.53 10.88 32.29
C MET A 257 13.08 11.87 31.21
N PRO A 258 13.82 12.98 31.01
CA PRO A 258 13.54 13.92 29.94
C PRO A 258 13.80 13.27 28.57
N LEU A 259 12.93 13.58 27.61
CA LEU A 259 13.02 13.09 26.24
C LEU A 259 13.82 14.04 25.36
N THR A 260 14.71 13.49 24.53
CA THR A 260 15.46 14.26 23.54
C THR A 260 14.85 14.06 22.15
N TYR A 261 14.15 15.08 21.65
CA TYR A 261 13.57 15.03 20.31
C TYR A 261 14.54 15.57 19.25
N GLY A 262 14.62 14.85 18.13
CA GLY A 262 15.27 15.32 16.92
C GLY A 262 14.41 16.33 16.15
N SER A 263 14.96 16.83 15.05
CA SER A 263 14.20 17.67 14.12
C SER A 263 13.05 16.89 13.48
N ALA A 264 11.96 17.59 13.14
CA ALA A 264 10.86 17.03 12.35
C ALA A 264 11.38 16.38 11.05
N VAL A 265 10.75 15.27 10.65
CA VAL A 265 11.08 14.61 9.38
C VAL A 265 10.77 15.58 8.23
N LYS A 266 11.79 15.95 7.46
CA LYS A 266 11.63 16.81 6.29
C LYS A 266 11.31 15.97 5.07
N SER A 267 10.27 16.35 4.33
CA SER A 267 10.04 15.85 2.98
C SER A 267 11.05 16.47 2.01
N ASP A 268 11.83 15.66 1.31
CA ASP A 268 12.69 16.11 0.20
C ASP A 268 11.82 16.39 -1.04
N VAL A 269 11.24 17.59 -1.10
CA VAL A 269 10.37 18.00 -2.20
C VAL A 269 11.18 18.80 -3.21
N ALA A 270 11.28 18.29 -4.43
CA ALA A 270 11.83 19.06 -5.54
C ALA A 270 11.02 20.36 -5.74
N PRO A 271 11.64 21.48 -6.13
CA PRO A 271 10.90 22.72 -6.36
C PRO A 271 9.81 22.50 -7.43
N ILE A 272 8.56 22.68 -7.01
CA ILE A 272 7.37 22.55 -7.85
C ILE A 272 6.76 23.93 -8.03
N SER A 273 6.51 24.28 -9.29
CA SER A 273 5.92 25.58 -9.62
C SER A 273 4.50 25.68 -9.05
N ARG A 274 4.21 26.82 -8.41
CA ARG A 274 2.86 27.20 -7.99
C ARG A 274 2.10 27.98 -9.05
N HIS A 275 2.75 28.33 -10.16
CA HIS A 275 2.09 29.06 -11.25
C HIS A 275 1.10 28.16 -11.97
N SER A 276 -0.13 28.63 -12.13
CA SER A 276 -1.13 27.94 -12.95
C SER A 276 -0.74 27.99 -14.42
N PHE A 277 -0.82 26.84 -15.08
CA PHE A 277 -0.59 26.74 -16.51
C PHE A 277 -1.85 27.08 -17.29
N LYS A 278 -1.67 27.85 -18.36
CA LYS A 278 -2.74 28.17 -19.31
C LYS A 278 -2.69 27.17 -20.45
N TRP A 279 -3.58 26.19 -20.40
CA TRP A 279 -3.74 25.21 -21.46
C TRP A 279 -4.11 25.88 -22.78
N HIS A 280 -3.56 25.35 -23.87
CA HIS A 280 -4.00 25.74 -25.21
C HIS A 280 -5.43 25.27 -25.45
N GLN A 281 -6.08 25.88 -26.45
CA GLN A 281 -7.36 25.37 -26.93
C GLN A 281 -7.19 23.92 -27.41
N PRO A 282 -8.22 23.06 -27.21
CA PRO A 282 -8.18 21.69 -27.67
C PRO A 282 -7.77 21.56 -29.14
N ARG A 283 -6.76 20.73 -29.41
CA ARG A 283 -6.31 20.45 -30.78
C ARG A 283 -7.38 19.64 -31.51
N LYS A 284 -7.80 20.13 -32.67
CA LYS A 284 -8.81 19.45 -33.51
C LYS A 284 -8.15 18.46 -34.47
N GLU A 285 -6.91 18.72 -34.82
CA GLU A 285 -6.12 17.89 -35.71
C GLU A 285 -5.77 16.57 -35.01
N PRO A 286 -5.86 15.43 -35.72
CA PRO A 286 -5.45 14.14 -35.18
C PRO A 286 -3.96 14.16 -34.79
N PHE A 287 -3.62 13.60 -33.63
CA PHE A 287 -2.23 13.28 -33.34
C PHE A 287 -2.06 12.03 -32.47
N PHE A 288 -0.91 11.40 -32.67
CA PHE A 288 -0.33 10.39 -31.79
C PHE A 288 1.16 10.68 -31.71
N LEU A 289 1.65 10.97 -30.50
CA LEU A 289 3.07 11.23 -30.29
C LEU A 289 3.80 9.91 -30.03
N GLU A 290 5.09 9.90 -30.35
CA GLU A 290 5.96 8.78 -30.05
C GLU A 290 5.84 8.38 -28.56
N PRO A 291 5.64 7.07 -28.27
CA PRO A 291 5.58 6.58 -26.89
C PRO A 291 6.92 6.80 -26.19
N ILE A 292 6.87 7.26 -24.94
CA ILE A 292 8.08 7.52 -24.13
C ILE A 292 8.03 6.73 -22.83
N PRO A 293 9.18 6.29 -22.27
CA PRO A 293 9.20 5.72 -20.93
C PRO A 293 8.84 6.80 -19.89
N TYR A 294 8.16 6.41 -18.82
CA TYR A 294 7.94 7.28 -17.65
C TYR A 294 8.61 6.74 -16.38
N ILE A 295 9.09 5.51 -16.41
CA ILE A 295 9.87 4.89 -15.34
C ILE A 295 11.33 4.85 -15.77
N TYR A 296 12.16 5.59 -15.04
CA TYR A 296 13.60 5.60 -15.19
C TYR A 296 14.27 4.98 -13.98
N ASP A 297 15.44 4.39 -14.15
CA ASP A 297 16.25 3.98 -13.02
C ASP A 297 16.73 5.22 -12.24
N PRO A 298 16.79 5.16 -10.90
CA PRO A 298 17.32 6.25 -10.11
C PRO A 298 18.83 6.42 -10.36
N ASP A 299 19.40 7.55 -9.92
CA ASP A 299 20.86 7.76 -9.99
C ASP A 299 21.62 6.69 -9.19
N ASN A 300 22.84 6.32 -9.61
CA ASN A 300 23.67 5.24 -9.03
C ASN A 300 24.00 5.40 -7.52
N TRP A 301 23.65 6.53 -6.91
CA TRP A 301 23.86 6.85 -5.49
C TRP A 301 22.59 7.32 -4.79
N SER A 302 21.44 7.15 -5.44
CA SER A 302 20.15 7.54 -4.90
C SER A 302 19.77 6.65 -3.73
N SER A 303 19.18 7.24 -2.69
CA SER A 303 18.55 6.51 -1.59
C SER A 303 17.14 6.03 -1.93
N VAL A 304 16.63 6.29 -3.14
CA VAL A 304 15.29 5.88 -3.55
C VAL A 304 15.19 4.34 -3.55
N PRO A 305 14.25 3.75 -2.79
CA PRO A 305 14.02 2.31 -2.78
C PRO A 305 13.39 1.86 -4.11
N PHE A 306 14.23 1.52 -5.09
CA PHE A 306 13.81 1.08 -6.42
C PHE A 306 14.14 -0.40 -6.61
N PHE A 307 13.12 -1.19 -6.91
CA PHE A 307 13.22 -2.65 -7.06
C PHE A 307 12.92 -3.08 -8.51
N GLY A 308 13.11 -4.37 -8.79
CA GLY A 308 12.99 -4.92 -10.14
C GLY A 308 11.56 -4.93 -10.70
N HIS A 309 10.53 -4.98 -9.83
CA HIS A 309 9.13 -5.01 -10.24
C HIS A 309 8.45 -3.67 -10.00
N ASN A 310 8.09 -2.97 -11.08
CA ASN A 310 7.45 -1.66 -11.05
C ASN A 310 6.11 -1.75 -11.79
N HIS A 311 5.01 -1.45 -11.11
CA HIS A 311 3.69 -1.87 -11.58
C HIS A 311 2.52 -1.10 -10.96
N CYS A 312 1.29 -1.38 -11.43
CA CYS A 312 0.02 -0.77 -11.00
C CYS A 312 0.04 0.77 -10.96
N PRO A 313 0.22 1.43 -12.12
CA PRO A 313 0.33 2.89 -12.14
C PRO A 313 -1.00 3.60 -11.94
N ALA A 314 -0.92 4.87 -11.54
CA ALA A 314 -1.97 5.88 -11.65
C ALA A 314 -1.36 7.19 -12.19
N ILE A 315 -2.15 7.98 -12.91
CA ILE A 315 -1.71 9.25 -13.51
C ILE A 315 -2.78 10.33 -13.36
N THR A 316 -2.35 11.56 -13.09
CA THR A 316 -3.19 12.75 -13.17
C THR A 316 -2.40 13.93 -13.71
N TRP A 317 -3.05 15.06 -13.95
CA TRP A 317 -2.42 16.32 -14.31
C TRP A 317 -2.56 17.34 -13.19
N CYS A 318 -1.66 18.31 -13.13
CA CYS A 318 -1.59 19.32 -12.09
C CYS A 318 -1.98 20.70 -12.63
N SER A 319 -2.44 21.62 -11.77
CA SER A 319 -2.84 22.96 -12.21
C SER A 319 -1.67 23.80 -12.75
N ASN A 320 -0.43 23.40 -12.47
CA ASN A 320 0.79 23.97 -13.05
C ASN A 320 1.20 23.39 -14.42
N GLY A 321 0.37 22.52 -15.01
CA GLY A 321 0.61 21.92 -16.34
C GLY A 321 1.41 20.63 -16.31
N ASP A 322 1.97 20.23 -15.18
CA ASP A 322 2.69 18.96 -15.06
C ASP A 322 1.73 17.77 -15.13
N LEU A 323 2.26 16.62 -15.56
CA LEU A 323 1.66 15.33 -15.22
C LEU A 323 2.34 14.75 -13.99
N LEU A 324 1.57 14.03 -13.17
CA LEU A 324 2.05 13.29 -12.01
C LEU A 324 1.63 11.83 -12.18
N ALA A 325 2.60 10.92 -12.16
CA ALA A 325 2.37 9.49 -12.17
C ALA A 325 2.94 8.85 -10.90
N VAL A 326 2.22 7.85 -10.37
CA VAL A 326 2.65 7.03 -9.23
C VAL A 326 2.53 5.55 -9.58
N TRP A 327 3.35 4.71 -8.98
CA TRP A 327 3.33 3.26 -9.12
C TRP A 327 4.00 2.62 -7.90
N PHE A 328 3.77 1.33 -7.64
CA PHE A 328 4.56 0.63 -6.63
C PHE A 328 5.86 0.08 -7.21
N SER A 329 6.92 0.07 -6.42
CA SER A 329 8.17 -0.65 -6.67
C SER A 329 8.33 -1.72 -5.58
N THR A 330 8.62 -2.96 -5.98
CA THR A 330 8.73 -4.08 -5.03
C THR A 330 9.66 -5.19 -5.53
N GLN A 331 10.14 -6.07 -4.64
CA GLN A 331 10.81 -7.31 -5.04
C GLN A 331 9.75 -8.39 -5.32
N GLU A 332 8.76 -8.49 -4.44
CA GLU A 332 7.61 -9.38 -4.58
C GLU A 332 6.32 -8.59 -4.29
N GLU A 333 5.24 -8.84 -5.03
CA GLU A 333 3.96 -8.13 -4.78
C GLU A 333 3.39 -8.42 -3.37
N SER A 334 3.82 -9.51 -2.71
CA SER A 334 3.40 -9.87 -1.35
C SER A 334 4.30 -9.28 -0.27
N GLY A 335 5.41 -8.69 -0.70
CA GLY A 335 6.49 -8.20 0.14
C GLY A 335 6.06 -7.06 1.06
N ARG A 336 6.86 -6.84 2.10
CA ARG A 336 6.69 -5.73 3.04
C ARG A 336 7.59 -4.53 2.72
N GLU A 337 8.49 -4.70 1.76
CA GLU A 337 9.41 -3.69 1.23
C GLU A 337 8.77 -2.76 0.20
N MET A 338 7.52 -3.04 -0.19
CA MET A 338 6.83 -2.31 -1.24
C MET A 338 6.73 -0.83 -0.91
N VAL A 339 7.06 0.00 -1.89
CA VAL A 339 7.05 1.46 -1.80
C VAL A 339 6.29 2.05 -2.97
N ILE A 340 5.60 3.17 -2.75
CA ILE A 340 5.04 3.96 -3.84
C ILE A 340 6.08 4.98 -4.28
N LEU A 341 6.41 4.97 -5.58
CA LEU A 341 7.26 5.95 -6.22
C LEU A 341 6.42 6.88 -7.08
N TYR A 342 6.97 8.05 -7.38
CA TYR A 342 6.36 8.99 -8.33
C TYR A 342 7.38 9.57 -9.30
N SER A 343 6.87 10.03 -10.43
CA SER A 343 7.59 10.85 -11.39
C SER A 343 6.66 11.92 -11.96
N ARG A 344 7.25 12.97 -12.54
CA ARG A 344 6.54 14.08 -13.16
C ARG A 344 7.01 14.29 -14.60
N LEU A 345 6.06 14.53 -15.50
CA LEU A 345 6.36 15.13 -16.80
C LEU A 345 6.13 16.62 -16.64
N ARG A 346 7.21 17.39 -16.57
CA ARG A 346 7.14 18.84 -16.39
C ARG A 346 6.62 19.50 -17.65
N VAL A 347 5.80 20.54 -17.49
CA VAL A 347 5.33 21.30 -18.64
C VAL A 347 6.50 21.84 -19.48
N GLY A 348 6.45 21.63 -20.80
CA GLY A 348 7.51 22.01 -21.72
C GLY A 348 8.71 21.06 -21.78
N HIS A 349 8.73 19.98 -21.01
CA HIS A 349 9.76 18.94 -21.07
C HIS A 349 9.31 17.76 -21.93
N GLU A 350 10.27 17.06 -22.54
CA GLU A 350 10.01 15.91 -23.42
C GLU A 350 10.11 14.56 -22.69
N SER A 351 10.77 14.52 -21.52
CA SER A 351 11.00 13.31 -20.72
C SER A 351 10.50 13.48 -19.28
N TRP A 352 10.12 12.36 -18.66
CA TRP A 352 9.76 12.34 -17.25
C TRP A 352 10.99 12.51 -16.34
N ASP A 353 10.76 13.07 -15.15
CA ASP A 353 11.76 13.12 -14.09
C ASP A 353 12.17 11.69 -13.65
N LYS A 354 13.35 11.55 -13.04
CA LYS A 354 13.73 10.31 -12.34
C LYS A 354 12.81 10.07 -11.13
N PRO A 355 12.56 8.80 -10.76
CA PRO A 355 11.62 8.49 -9.69
C PRO A 355 12.11 9.01 -8.34
N ARG A 356 11.14 9.35 -7.49
CA ARG A 356 11.34 9.69 -6.08
C ARG A 356 10.36 8.91 -5.22
N GLU A 357 10.71 8.74 -3.94
CA GLU A 357 9.79 8.15 -2.97
C GLU A 357 8.54 9.04 -2.81
N PHE A 358 7.36 8.43 -2.91
CA PHE A 358 6.08 9.10 -2.76
C PHE A 358 5.40 8.77 -1.43
N LEU A 359 5.42 7.47 -1.08
CA LEU A 359 4.89 6.94 0.17
C LEU A 359 5.60 5.61 0.48
N CYS A 360 6.24 5.54 1.64
CA CYS A 360 6.84 4.32 2.18
C CYS A 360 6.38 4.17 3.63
N VAL A 361 5.66 3.08 3.93
CA VAL A 361 5.33 2.71 5.31
C VAL A 361 6.14 1.47 5.61
N ALA A 362 7.20 1.62 6.41
CA ALA A 362 8.15 0.57 6.65
C ALA A 362 7.49 -0.72 7.14
N ASP A 363 7.86 -1.84 6.52
CA ASP A 363 7.31 -3.16 6.73
C ASP A 363 5.78 -3.30 6.53
N ARG A 364 5.19 -2.48 5.66
CA ARG A 364 3.79 -2.58 5.25
C ARG A 364 3.66 -2.67 3.74
N ASN A 365 2.85 -3.60 3.26
CA ASN A 365 2.55 -3.68 1.84
C ASN A 365 1.60 -2.54 1.43
N LEU A 366 1.94 -1.83 0.35
CA LEU A 366 1.23 -0.65 -0.15
C LEU A 366 0.52 -0.92 -1.48
N THR A 367 -0.01 -2.13 -1.69
CA THR A 367 -0.59 -2.50 -2.99
C THR A 367 -1.78 -1.62 -3.38
N GLY A 368 -1.71 -1.11 -4.61
CA GLY A 368 -2.78 -0.37 -5.28
C GLY A 368 -2.70 1.13 -5.01
N SER A 369 -2.80 1.93 -6.07
CA SER A 369 -2.76 3.40 -6.01
C SER A 369 -3.78 4.02 -6.96
N SER A 370 -4.32 5.18 -6.58
CA SER A 370 -5.21 5.99 -7.39
C SER A 370 -4.93 7.47 -7.16
N LEU A 371 -4.97 8.24 -8.25
CA LEU A 371 -4.82 9.70 -8.23
C LEU A 371 -6.10 10.32 -8.78
N LEU A 372 -6.65 11.27 -8.03
CA LEU A 372 -7.84 12.03 -8.39
C LEU A 372 -7.54 13.53 -8.32
N ARG A 373 -8.15 14.31 -9.20
CA ARG A 373 -8.10 15.77 -9.17
C ARG A 373 -9.52 16.32 -9.17
N ASP A 374 -9.82 17.28 -8.31
CA ASP A 374 -11.10 18.00 -8.33
C ASP A 374 -11.07 19.24 -9.25
N GLU A 375 -12.22 19.90 -9.39
CA GLU A 375 -12.35 21.13 -10.19
C GLU A 375 -11.46 22.29 -9.70
N ASN A 376 -11.19 22.34 -8.40
CA ASN A 376 -10.34 23.36 -7.76
C ASN A 376 -8.84 23.07 -7.91
N GLY A 377 -8.49 21.89 -8.46
CA GLY A 377 -7.12 21.46 -8.63
C GLY A 377 -6.47 20.86 -7.39
N VAL A 378 -7.27 20.50 -6.39
CA VAL A 378 -6.84 19.66 -5.27
C VAL A 378 -6.56 18.27 -5.81
N LEU A 379 -5.40 17.72 -5.43
CA LEU A 379 -5.02 16.36 -5.76
C LEU A 379 -5.30 15.46 -4.56
N TYR A 380 -5.87 14.29 -4.84
CA TYR A 380 -6.16 13.25 -3.88
C TYR A 380 -5.38 11.99 -4.26
N HIS A 381 -4.69 11.40 -3.29
CA HIS A 381 -3.98 10.14 -3.45
C HIS A 381 -4.58 9.09 -2.51
N LEU A 382 -5.15 8.05 -3.11
CA LEU A 382 -5.70 6.90 -2.39
C LEU A 382 -4.78 5.70 -2.59
N ASN A 383 -4.55 4.94 -1.53
CA ASN A 383 -3.70 3.76 -1.57
C ASN A 383 -4.23 2.67 -0.64
N GLY A 384 -4.07 1.41 -1.03
CA GLY A 384 -4.26 0.28 -0.12
C GLY A 384 -3.08 0.15 0.84
N ILE A 385 -3.32 -0.26 2.08
CA ILE A 385 -2.24 -0.57 3.04
C ILE A 385 -2.60 -1.83 3.83
N GLU A 386 -1.68 -2.79 3.90
CA GLU A 386 -1.86 -4.00 4.73
C GLU A 386 -1.38 -3.72 6.16
N ALA A 387 -1.89 -4.48 7.14
CA ALA A 387 -1.42 -4.45 8.52
C ALA A 387 0.03 -5.00 8.63
N LEU A 388 0.42 -5.85 7.70
CA LEU A 388 1.65 -6.62 7.60
C LEU A 388 2.09 -6.71 6.13
N GLY A 389 2.14 -7.92 5.54
CA GLY A 389 2.47 -8.14 4.14
C GLY A 389 1.27 -8.62 3.34
N GLY A 390 1.41 -8.75 2.02
CA GLY A 390 0.34 -9.20 1.13
C GLY A 390 -0.62 -8.11 0.69
N TRP A 391 -1.65 -8.50 -0.06
CA TRP A 391 -2.63 -7.56 -0.63
C TRP A 391 -4.08 -7.98 -0.39
N ARG A 392 -4.31 -8.83 0.62
CA ARG A 392 -5.65 -9.37 0.90
C ARG A 392 -6.46 -8.51 1.88
N ASN A 393 -5.87 -8.13 3.02
CA ASN A 393 -6.59 -7.43 4.09
C ASN A 393 -6.09 -5.99 4.18
N LEU A 394 -6.50 -5.20 3.19
CA LEU A 394 -6.08 -3.82 3.07
C LEU A 394 -7.03 -2.91 3.84
N ALA A 395 -6.51 -1.86 4.44
CA ALA A 395 -7.26 -0.64 4.70
C ALA A 395 -7.01 0.33 3.54
N ILE A 396 -7.80 1.40 3.44
CA ILE A 396 -7.58 2.47 2.44
C ILE A 396 -7.22 3.76 3.14
N ILE A 397 -6.16 4.39 2.66
CA ILE A 397 -5.71 5.71 3.11
C ILE A 397 -5.98 6.78 2.07
N LEU A 398 -6.05 8.02 2.50
CA LEU A 398 -6.16 9.20 1.65
C LEU A 398 -5.16 10.28 2.08
N ARG A 399 -4.53 10.92 1.10
CA ARG A 399 -3.71 12.13 1.24
C ARG A 399 -4.19 13.19 0.26
N GLU A 400 -4.05 14.46 0.64
CA GLU A 400 -4.51 15.60 -0.13
C GLU A 400 -3.37 16.57 -0.40
N SER A 401 -3.34 17.17 -1.58
CA SER A 401 -2.39 18.22 -1.94
C SER A 401 -3.09 19.42 -2.57
N HIS A 402 -2.76 20.61 -2.08
CA HIS A 402 -3.30 21.90 -2.53
C HIS A 402 -2.26 22.75 -3.29
N ASP A 403 -1.08 22.18 -3.59
CA ASP A 403 0.04 22.90 -4.18
C ASP A 403 0.71 22.09 -5.31
N ASN A 404 -0.12 21.44 -6.14
CA ASN A 404 0.29 20.64 -7.28
C ASN A 404 1.12 19.40 -6.89
N GLY A 405 0.87 18.81 -5.73
CA GLY A 405 1.58 17.62 -5.27
C GLY A 405 2.97 17.91 -4.70
N ALA A 406 3.26 19.16 -4.33
CA ALA A 406 4.51 19.51 -3.69
C ALA A 406 4.51 19.09 -2.22
N THR A 407 3.44 19.41 -1.50
CA THR A 407 3.19 18.91 -0.16
C THR A 407 1.91 18.12 -0.14
N TRP A 408 1.85 17.15 0.77
CA TRP A 408 0.69 16.29 0.97
C TRP A 408 0.35 16.27 2.45
N SER A 409 -0.94 16.19 2.75
CA SER A 409 -1.40 15.92 4.11
C SER A 409 -0.81 14.61 4.65
N ARG A 410 -0.84 14.45 5.97
CA ARG A 410 -0.66 13.13 6.57
C ARG A 410 -1.69 12.15 5.98
N PRO A 411 -1.32 10.88 5.80
CA PRO A 411 -2.27 9.86 5.41
C PRO A 411 -3.31 9.70 6.51
N ARG A 412 -4.58 9.76 6.14
CA ARG A 412 -5.70 9.41 7.02
C ARG A 412 -6.32 8.11 6.53
N MET A 413 -6.72 7.25 7.45
CA MET A 413 -7.49 6.05 7.09
C MET A 413 -8.93 6.44 6.77
N ILE A 414 -9.40 6.08 5.57
CA ILE A 414 -10.76 6.36 5.10
C ILE A 414 -11.65 5.12 5.04
N VAL A 415 -11.04 3.96 4.88
CA VAL A 415 -11.66 2.65 5.11
C VAL A 415 -10.70 1.91 6.05
N PRO A 416 -10.83 2.10 7.38
CA PRO A 416 -9.79 1.72 8.34
C PRO A 416 -9.73 0.22 8.63
N GLU A 417 -10.79 -0.52 8.30
CA GLU A 417 -10.83 -1.97 8.53
C GLU A 417 -9.95 -2.70 7.50
N HIS A 418 -8.96 -3.44 7.99
CA HIS A 418 -8.14 -4.34 7.19
C HIS A 418 -8.95 -5.56 6.76
N THR A 419 -9.48 -5.52 5.53
CA THR A 419 -10.36 -6.54 4.99
C THR A 419 -10.27 -6.63 3.46
N LEU A 420 -11.03 -7.54 2.88
CA LEU A 420 -11.23 -7.65 1.44
C LEU A 420 -11.86 -6.36 0.87
N ARG A 421 -11.92 -6.20 -0.46
CA ARG A 421 -12.57 -5.07 -1.14
C ARG A 421 -11.83 -3.74 -1.08
N ASN A 422 -10.60 -3.74 -0.58
CA ASN A 422 -9.82 -2.53 -0.34
C ASN A 422 -8.56 -2.42 -1.21
N GLN A 423 -8.35 -3.34 -2.16
CA GLN A 423 -7.26 -3.23 -3.13
C GLN A 423 -7.58 -2.15 -4.17
N VAL A 424 -7.00 -0.97 -3.98
CA VAL A 424 -7.26 0.22 -4.80
C VAL A 424 -6.92 -0.02 -6.27
N ILE A 425 -7.87 0.27 -7.16
CA ILE A 425 -7.68 0.27 -8.62
C ILE A 425 -7.58 1.72 -9.10
N ALA A 426 -6.62 2.02 -9.97
CA ALA A 426 -6.51 3.34 -10.60
C ALA A 426 -7.77 3.66 -11.42
N GLY A 427 -8.15 4.95 -11.48
CA GLY A 427 -9.36 5.39 -12.19
C GLY A 427 -10.51 5.79 -11.26
N GLY A 428 -10.20 6.21 -10.03
CA GLY A 428 -11.17 6.94 -9.21
C GLY A 428 -11.61 8.24 -9.90
N PHE A 429 -12.87 8.63 -9.71
CA PHE A 429 -13.48 9.78 -10.38
C PHE A 429 -14.47 10.51 -9.48
N ILE A 430 -14.84 11.73 -9.88
CA ILE A 430 -15.89 12.53 -9.24
C ILE A 430 -17.09 12.54 -10.18
N THR A 431 -18.25 12.14 -9.69
CA THR A 431 -19.51 12.19 -10.45
C THR A 431 -19.97 13.63 -10.65
N ARG A 432 -20.91 13.87 -11.58
CA ARG A 432 -21.47 15.20 -11.83
C ARG A 432 -22.15 15.83 -10.61
N ASN A 433 -22.64 15.02 -9.67
CA ASN A 433 -23.21 15.49 -8.41
C ASN A 433 -22.19 15.63 -7.27
N GLY A 434 -20.88 15.49 -7.56
CA GLY A 434 -19.80 15.73 -6.60
C GLY A 434 -19.42 14.54 -5.72
N CYS A 435 -19.95 13.34 -5.96
CA CYS A 435 -19.58 12.14 -5.21
C CYS A 435 -18.24 11.59 -5.71
N PHE A 436 -17.34 11.23 -4.80
CA PHE A 436 -16.10 10.54 -5.14
C PHE A 436 -16.38 9.05 -5.22
N VAL A 437 -15.89 8.39 -6.27
CA VAL A 437 -16.03 6.95 -6.47
C VAL A 437 -14.65 6.33 -6.66
N GLN A 438 -14.30 5.37 -5.81
CA GLN A 438 -13.02 4.66 -5.85
C GLN A 438 -13.26 3.16 -6.09
N PRO A 439 -12.93 2.62 -7.29
CA PRO A 439 -12.96 1.19 -7.55
C PRO A 439 -11.86 0.44 -6.80
N CYS A 440 -12.18 -0.77 -6.34
CA CYS A 440 -11.25 -1.69 -5.67
C CYS A 440 -11.51 -3.15 -6.08
N ASP A 441 -10.52 -4.02 -6.05
CA ASP A 441 -10.78 -5.46 -6.22
C ASP A 441 -11.50 -6.02 -5.01
N ALA A 442 -12.56 -6.83 -5.23
CA ALA A 442 -13.34 -7.41 -4.16
C ALA A 442 -12.62 -8.58 -3.47
N VAL A 443 -11.67 -9.21 -4.15
CA VAL A 443 -10.88 -10.36 -3.69
C VAL A 443 -9.45 -10.27 -4.22
N PRO A 444 -8.46 -10.92 -3.56
CA PRO A 444 -7.09 -10.99 -4.07
C PRO A 444 -6.91 -11.97 -5.24
N GLY A 445 -7.93 -12.80 -5.52
CA GLY A 445 -7.91 -13.84 -6.55
C GLY A 445 -8.43 -13.36 -7.91
N HIS A 446 -8.38 -14.25 -8.90
CA HIS A 446 -8.70 -13.88 -10.30
C HIS A 446 -10.19 -13.72 -10.61
N PHE A 447 -11.11 -14.25 -9.79
CA PHE A 447 -12.51 -14.51 -10.18
C PHE A 447 -13.59 -14.02 -9.18
N GLY A 448 -13.33 -13.02 -8.33
CA GLY A 448 -14.33 -12.54 -7.36
C GLY A 448 -15.00 -11.21 -7.68
N GLY A 449 -14.58 -10.51 -8.73
CA GLY A 449 -15.13 -9.21 -9.10
C GLY A 449 -14.50 -8.00 -8.41
N SER A 450 -15.06 -6.82 -8.65
CA SER A 450 -14.63 -5.54 -8.08
C SER A 450 -15.74 -4.93 -7.23
N ALA A 451 -15.36 -4.05 -6.30
CA ALA A 451 -16.25 -3.24 -5.48
C ALA A 451 -15.97 -1.75 -5.71
N ILE A 452 -16.82 -0.88 -5.16
CA ILE A 452 -16.56 0.56 -5.11
C ILE A 452 -16.69 1.08 -3.68
N HIS A 453 -15.94 2.13 -3.37
CA HIS A 453 -16.15 2.97 -2.19
C HIS A 453 -16.61 4.35 -2.65
N VAL A 454 -17.58 4.92 -1.95
CA VAL A 454 -18.22 6.19 -2.34
C VAL A 454 -18.13 7.19 -1.19
N SER A 455 -17.73 8.41 -1.50
CA SER A 455 -17.84 9.56 -0.58
C SER A 455 -18.78 10.60 -1.16
N LYS A 456 -19.73 11.07 -0.34
CA LYS A 456 -20.74 12.08 -0.72
C LYS A 456 -20.45 13.46 -0.14
N ASP A 457 -19.34 13.61 0.57
CA ASP A 457 -18.97 14.79 1.36
C ASP A 457 -17.53 15.24 1.06
N HIS A 458 -17.13 15.13 -0.20
CA HIS A 458 -15.82 15.52 -0.72
C HIS A 458 -14.65 14.79 -0.03
N GLY A 459 -14.79 13.48 0.13
CA GLY A 459 -13.76 12.60 0.66
C GLY A 459 -13.68 12.53 2.17
N LYS A 460 -14.54 13.23 2.94
CA LYS A 460 -14.46 13.24 4.41
C LYS A 460 -14.88 11.89 5.01
N THR A 461 -15.99 11.32 4.53
CA THR A 461 -16.47 9.99 4.92
C THR A 461 -16.67 9.12 3.69
N TRP A 462 -16.43 7.81 3.86
CA TRP A 462 -16.50 6.82 2.79
C TRP A 462 -17.41 5.67 3.20
N GLN A 463 -18.15 5.14 2.23
CA GLN A 463 -19.08 4.05 2.42
C GLN A 463 -18.88 3.01 1.32
N THR A 464 -18.96 1.74 1.69
CA THR A 464 -19.06 0.64 0.73
C THR A 464 -20.54 0.40 0.43
N PRO A 465 -21.04 0.63 -0.80
CA PRO A 465 -22.46 0.50 -1.10
C PRO A 465 -23.02 -0.92 -0.89
N TYR A 466 -22.18 -1.95 -1.03
CA TYR A 466 -22.54 -3.35 -0.83
C TYR A 466 -21.54 -4.05 0.11
N THR A 467 -22.06 -4.67 1.17
CA THR A 467 -21.24 -5.29 2.23
C THR A 467 -21.44 -6.80 2.37
N ASP A 468 -22.41 -7.40 1.69
CA ASP A 468 -22.66 -8.83 1.78
C ASP A 468 -21.48 -9.60 1.12
N PRO A 469 -20.88 -10.60 1.79
CA PRO A 469 -19.70 -11.33 1.31
C PRO A 469 -19.95 -12.23 0.08
N VAL A 470 -21.21 -12.46 -0.31
CA VAL A 470 -21.55 -13.36 -1.43
C VAL A 470 -21.00 -12.82 -2.75
N ILE A 471 -20.22 -13.67 -3.42
CA ILE A 471 -19.76 -13.45 -4.80
C ILE A 471 -20.94 -13.80 -5.74
N PRO A 472 -21.44 -12.85 -6.54
CA PRO A 472 -22.53 -13.09 -7.48
C PRO A 472 -22.19 -14.14 -8.55
N LEU A 473 -23.24 -14.74 -9.12
CA LEU A 473 -23.12 -15.51 -10.36
C LEU A 473 -23.12 -14.54 -11.54
N TYR A 474 -21.94 -14.33 -12.13
CA TYR A 474 -21.74 -13.41 -13.25
C TYR A 474 -22.20 -14.03 -14.58
N GLU A 475 -23.50 -13.92 -14.86
CA GLU A 475 -24.12 -14.34 -16.13
C GLU A 475 -25.02 -13.23 -16.67
N ALA A 476 -25.26 -13.22 -17.99
CA ALA A 476 -26.08 -12.20 -18.62
C ALA A 476 -27.51 -12.20 -18.04
N GLY A 477 -27.99 -11.02 -17.63
CA GLY A 477 -29.32 -10.84 -17.02
C GLY A 477 -29.38 -11.10 -15.51
N ASN A 478 -28.35 -11.68 -14.91
CA ASN A 478 -28.26 -11.80 -13.45
C ASN A 478 -27.91 -10.45 -12.80
N GLU A 479 -28.15 -10.37 -11.50
CA GLU A 479 -27.83 -9.21 -10.67
C GLU A 479 -27.00 -9.62 -9.45
N GLY A 480 -26.24 -8.68 -8.88
CA GLY A 480 -25.58 -8.84 -7.60
C GLY A 480 -24.87 -7.57 -7.11
N GLY A 481 -24.19 -7.65 -5.98
CA GLY A 481 -23.61 -6.46 -5.34
C GLY A 481 -22.16 -6.14 -5.71
N LEU A 482 -21.54 -6.93 -6.60
CA LEU A 482 -20.15 -6.74 -7.04
C LEU A 482 -20.11 -6.56 -8.55
N ILE A 483 -19.13 -5.80 -9.03
CA ILE A 483 -18.86 -5.66 -10.46
C ILE A 483 -18.27 -6.98 -10.96
N ALA A 484 -18.78 -7.49 -12.09
CA ALA A 484 -18.23 -8.65 -12.77
C ALA A 484 -16.80 -8.34 -13.28
N GLY A 485 -15.84 -9.12 -12.80
CA GLY A 485 -14.43 -9.01 -13.15
C GLY A 485 -13.61 -8.14 -12.20
N ILE A 486 -12.34 -8.50 -12.04
CA ILE A 486 -11.36 -7.75 -11.24
C ILE A 486 -10.75 -6.61 -12.06
N HIS A 487 -10.06 -5.68 -11.41
CA HIS A 487 -9.45 -4.48 -11.97
C HIS A 487 -10.40 -3.68 -12.88
N ALA A 488 -11.65 -3.56 -12.44
CA ALA A 488 -12.67 -2.94 -13.24
C ALA A 488 -12.42 -1.44 -13.46
N GLY A 489 -12.62 -0.98 -14.69
CA GLY A 489 -12.79 0.43 -14.99
C GLY A 489 -14.25 0.81 -14.80
N VAL A 490 -14.52 1.94 -14.15
CA VAL A 490 -15.88 2.41 -13.81
C VAL A 490 -16.09 3.83 -14.32
N VAL A 491 -17.27 4.11 -14.87
CA VAL A 491 -17.61 5.43 -15.41
C VAL A 491 -19.07 5.79 -15.11
N GLU A 492 -19.33 7.08 -14.90
CA GLU A 492 -20.68 7.63 -14.80
C GLU A 492 -21.29 7.87 -16.20
N LEU A 493 -22.53 7.42 -16.37
CA LEU A 493 -23.35 7.61 -17.55
C LEU A 493 -24.10 8.96 -17.52
N ASN A 494 -24.64 9.42 -18.64
CA ASN A 494 -25.36 10.71 -18.74
C ASN A 494 -26.58 10.81 -17.82
N ASN A 495 -27.23 9.68 -17.51
CA ASN A 495 -28.37 9.62 -16.61
C ASN A 495 -27.97 9.49 -15.12
N GLY A 496 -26.67 9.46 -14.80
CA GLY A 496 -26.16 9.28 -13.44
C GLY A 496 -25.92 7.82 -13.03
N ASP A 497 -26.31 6.86 -13.87
CA ASP A 497 -26.01 5.45 -13.65
C ASP A 497 -24.50 5.20 -13.77
N LEU A 498 -24.03 4.08 -13.22
CA LEU A 498 -22.66 3.62 -13.37
C LEU A 498 -22.58 2.47 -14.37
N MET A 499 -21.51 2.45 -15.15
CA MET A 499 -21.11 1.33 -16.00
C MET A 499 -19.69 0.92 -15.64
N ALA A 500 -19.44 -0.39 -15.62
CA ALA A 500 -18.13 -0.95 -15.36
C ALA A 500 -17.80 -2.10 -16.30
N LEU A 501 -16.53 -2.21 -16.68
CA LEU A 501 -15.98 -3.33 -17.45
C LEU A 501 -14.83 -3.95 -16.65
N GLY A 502 -14.75 -5.28 -16.60
CA GLY A 502 -13.80 -6.00 -15.75
C GLY A 502 -12.94 -7.03 -16.48
N ARG A 503 -11.88 -7.49 -15.80
CA ARG A 503 -11.00 -8.59 -16.23
C ARG A 503 -11.49 -9.92 -15.64
N ASN A 504 -11.40 -11.00 -16.40
CA ASN A 504 -11.97 -12.31 -16.05
C ASN A 504 -13.49 -12.22 -15.79
N ASN A 505 -14.06 -13.22 -15.09
CA ASN A 505 -15.50 -13.38 -14.86
C ASN A 505 -16.32 -13.16 -16.14
N ASN A 506 -15.80 -13.74 -17.23
CA ASN A 506 -16.30 -13.56 -18.57
C ASN A 506 -17.74 -14.07 -18.68
N ILE A 507 -18.53 -13.41 -19.52
CA ILE A 507 -19.94 -13.73 -19.72
C ILE A 507 -20.11 -14.27 -21.14
N GLU A 508 -20.92 -15.31 -21.30
CA GLU A 508 -21.25 -15.86 -22.62
C GLU A 508 -21.93 -14.78 -23.48
N GLY A 509 -21.40 -14.57 -24.69
CA GLY A 509 -21.93 -13.60 -25.63
C GLY A 509 -23.18 -14.08 -26.36
N ASP A 510 -23.76 -13.17 -27.13
CA ASP A 510 -24.96 -13.43 -27.92
C ASP A 510 -24.63 -14.02 -29.32
N VAL A 511 -25.64 -14.06 -30.19
CA VAL A 511 -25.50 -14.58 -31.56
C VAL A 511 -24.56 -13.75 -32.42
N ASP A 512 -24.44 -12.45 -32.16
CA ASP A 512 -23.58 -11.53 -32.92
C ASP A 512 -22.13 -11.58 -32.41
N HIS A 513 -21.96 -11.94 -31.13
CA HIS A 513 -20.67 -12.03 -30.45
C HIS A 513 -20.50 -13.35 -29.68
N PRO A 514 -20.49 -14.52 -30.35
CA PRO A 514 -20.49 -15.82 -29.68
C PRO A 514 -19.20 -16.06 -28.85
N GLY A 515 -19.31 -16.91 -27.82
CA GLY A 515 -18.21 -17.26 -26.92
C GLY A 515 -18.07 -16.32 -25.72
N LEU A 516 -17.08 -16.59 -24.86
CA LEU A 516 -16.82 -15.77 -23.68
C LEU A 516 -16.41 -14.34 -24.06
N ARG A 517 -17.03 -13.37 -23.41
CA ARG A 517 -16.81 -11.94 -23.62
C ARG A 517 -16.42 -11.23 -22.33
N MET A 518 -15.75 -10.09 -22.49
CA MET A 518 -15.47 -9.18 -21.38
C MET A 518 -16.80 -8.78 -20.72
N PRO A 519 -16.92 -8.88 -19.39
CA PRO A 519 -18.16 -8.58 -18.70
C PRO A 519 -18.42 -7.07 -18.63
N CYS A 520 -19.69 -6.71 -18.73
CA CYS A 520 -20.22 -5.38 -18.43
C CYS A 520 -21.14 -5.46 -17.22
N SER A 521 -20.98 -4.51 -16.29
CA SER A 521 -21.86 -4.32 -15.13
C SER A 521 -22.48 -2.94 -15.18
N ARG A 522 -23.79 -2.83 -14.93
CA ARG A 522 -24.50 -1.54 -14.85
C ARG A 522 -25.23 -1.39 -13.53
N SER A 523 -25.21 -0.20 -12.95
CA SER A 523 -25.88 0.10 -11.68
C SER A 523 -26.61 1.44 -11.76
N SER A 524 -27.88 1.45 -11.33
CA SER A 524 -28.71 2.67 -11.23
C SER A 524 -28.87 3.19 -9.80
N ASP A 525 -28.16 2.59 -8.83
CA ASP A 525 -28.30 2.86 -7.40
C ASP A 525 -26.96 3.16 -6.70
N MET A 526 -25.99 3.69 -7.46
CA MET A 526 -24.63 3.99 -7.01
C MET A 526 -23.88 2.76 -6.48
N GLY A 527 -24.00 1.64 -7.21
CA GLY A 527 -23.23 0.43 -7.02
C GLY A 527 -23.69 -0.45 -5.86
N ARG A 528 -24.92 -0.28 -5.36
CA ARG A 528 -25.51 -1.22 -4.39
C ARG A 528 -25.91 -2.52 -5.08
N THR A 529 -26.40 -2.42 -6.31
CA THR A 529 -26.75 -3.53 -7.19
C THR A 529 -26.20 -3.30 -8.60
N TRP A 530 -25.81 -4.39 -9.26
CA TRP A 530 -25.26 -4.42 -10.60
C TRP A 530 -25.97 -5.49 -11.42
N THR A 531 -26.40 -5.14 -12.63
CA THR A 531 -26.90 -6.08 -13.64
C THR A 531 -25.78 -6.39 -14.65
N TYR A 532 -25.66 -7.65 -15.06
CA TYR A 532 -24.55 -8.10 -15.90
C TYR A 532 -24.96 -8.38 -17.36
N SER A 533 -24.05 -8.10 -18.29
CA SER A 533 -24.17 -8.47 -19.70
C SER A 533 -22.80 -8.72 -20.32
N ALA A 534 -22.75 -9.45 -21.43
CA ALA A 534 -21.57 -9.54 -22.27
C ALA A 534 -21.34 -8.22 -23.03
N THR A 535 -20.08 -7.92 -23.35
CA THR A 535 -19.71 -6.89 -24.35
C THR A 535 -19.37 -7.55 -25.70
N GLU A 536 -19.12 -6.75 -26.74
CA GLU A 536 -18.55 -7.28 -28.00
C GLU A 536 -17.07 -7.67 -27.88
N PHE A 537 -16.38 -7.24 -26.82
CA PHE A 537 -14.94 -7.40 -26.68
C PHE A 537 -14.52 -8.76 -26.12
N LEU A 538 -13.37 -9.24 -26.58
CA LEU A 538 -12.76 -10.43 -26.02
C LEU A 538 -12.30 -10.19 -24.56
N PRO A 539 -12.29 -11.25 -23.73
CA PRO A 539 -11.76 -11.20 -22.38
C PRO A 539 -10.30 -10.75 -22.31
N ILE A 540 -9.96 -10.09 -21.22
CA ILE A 540 -8.57 -9.83 -20.82
C ILE A 540 -8.24 -10.65 -19.56
N TYR A 541 -6.94 -10.92 -19.34
CA TYR A 541 -6.45 -11.82 -18.29
C TYR A 541 -5.24 -11.24 -17.53
N SER A 542 -4.59 -12.05 -16.68
CA SER A 542 -3.44 -11.64 -15.86
C SER A 542 -2.41 -10.82 -16.64
N GLY A 543 -1.85 -9.78 -16.03
CA GLY A 543 -0.94 -8.85 -16.72
C GLY A 543 -1.64 -7.76 -17.53
N GLN A 544 -2.96 -7.83 -17.75
CA GLN A 544 -3.75 -6.80 -18.43
C GLN A 544 -4.70 -6.10 -17.45
N ARG A 545 -4.85 -4.78 -17.58
CA ARG A 545 -5.90 -3.96 -16.96
C ARG A 545 -6.38 -2.92 -17.96
N LEU A 546 -7.69 -2.72 -18.07
CA LEU A 546 -8.28 -1.76 -19.01
C LEU A 546 -8.34 -0.33 -18.43
N VAL A 547 -8.64 0.64 -19.30
CA VAL A 547 -9.13 1.97 -18.92
C VAL A 547 -10.54 2.13 -19.45
N LEU A 548 -11.47 2.57 -18.60
CA LEU A 548 -12.80 3.02 -19.00
C LEU A 548 -13.01 4.43 -18.44
N ARG A 549 -13.27 5.41 -19.30
CA ARG A 549 -13.51 6.79 -18.86
C ARG A 549 -14.38 7.58 -19.83
N ARG A 550 -15.01 8.64 -19.35
CA ARG A 550 -15.63 9.65 -20.21
C ARG A 550 -14.59 10.66 -20.67
N LEU A 551 -14.57 10.95 -21.96
CA LEU A 551 -13.74 12.00 -22.54
C LEU A 551 -14.37 13.38 -22.31
N ASN A 552 -13.56 14.42 -22.26
CA ASN A 552 -14.02 15.82 -22.18
C ASN A 552 -14.98 16.17 -23.33
N GLU A 553 -14.78 15.54 -24.49
CA GLU A 553 -15.60 15.68 -25.68
C GLU A 553 -16.98 15.02 -25.56
N GLY A 554 -17.21 14.17 -24.55
CA GLY A 554 -18.49 13.52 -24.27
C GLY A 554 -18.49 11.98 -24.37
N PRO A 555 -17.91 11.36 -25.41
CA PRO A 555 -17.94 9.90 -25.59
C PRO A 555 -17.24 9.12 -24.47
N LEU A 556 -17.64 7.86 -24.32
CA LEU A 556 -16.90 6.91 -23.49
C LEU A 556 -15.70 6.37 -24.29
N LEU A 557 -14.56 6.31 -23.63
CA LEU A 557 -13.34 5.68 -24.11
C LEU A 557 -13.09 4.39 -23.34
N LEU A 558 -12.91 3.30 -24.07
CA LEU A 558 -12.32 2.05 -23.59
C LEU A 558 -10.92 1.92 -24.20
N ILE A 559 -9.93 1.62 -23.37
CA ILE A 559 -8.63 1.11 -23.83
C ILE A 559 -8.43 -0.28 -23.23
N SER A 560 -8.22 -1.26 -24.09
CA SER A 560 -8.12 -2.67 -23.73
C SER A 560 -7.18 -3.41 -24.69
N PHE A 561 -7.13 -4.74 -24.61
CA PHE A 561 -6.25 -5.59 -25.40
C PHE A 561 -7.05 -6.53 -26.30
N THR A 562 -6.55 -6.78 -27.51
CA THR A 562 -7.25 -7.63 -28.47
C THR A 562 -7.25 -9.12 -28.08
N HIS A 563 -6.24 -9.57 -27.33
CA HIS A 563 -6.09 -10.94 -26.84
C HIS A 563 -5.03 -10.97 -25.73
N HIS A 564 -4.88 -12.12 -25.06
CA HIS A 564 -3.77 -12.33 -24.15
C HIS A 564 -2.61 -13.05 -24.88
N PRO A 565 -1.33 -12.69 -24.67
CA PRO A 565 -0.22 -13.28 -25.43
C PRO A 565 0.00 -14.78 -25.20
N SER A 566 -0.49 -15.31 -24.08
CA SER A 566 -0.49 -16.76 -23.81
C SER A 566 -1.59 -17.52 -24.55
N ASP A 567 -2.51 -16.83 -25.23
CA ASP A 567 -3.53 -17.45 -26.06
C ASP A 567 -2.87 -18.06 -27.29
N LYS A 568 -2.98 -19.39 -27.44
CA LYS A 568 -2.31 -20.13 -28.51
C LYS A 568 -2.76 -19.70 -29.90
N GLU A 569 -4.06 -19.41 -30.04
CA GLU A 569 -4.66 -19.00 -31.31
C GLU A 569 -4.36 -17.55 -31.67
N ARG A 570 -3.93 -16.72 -30.70
CA ARG A 570 -3.69 -15.28 -30.86
C ARG A 570 -4.75 -14.60 -31.72
N GLN A 571 -6.00 -14.61 -31.24
CA GLN A 571 -7.16 -14.23 -32.05
C GLN A 571 -7.06 -12.81 -32.66
N GLY A 572 -6.40 -11.87 -31.96
CA GLY A 572 -6.30 -10.49 -32.42
C GLY A 572 -7.67 -9.82 -32.51
N MET A 573 -7.75 -8.71 -33.24
CA MET A 573 -9.02 -8.05 -33.57
C MET A 573 -8.95 -7.52 -35.00
N GLU A 574 -10.06 -7.62 -35.74
CA GLU A 574 -10.16 -7.03 -37.08
C GLU A 574 -10.34 -5.51 -36.99
N PHE A 575 -9.57 -4.79 -37.79
CA PHE A 575 -9.63 -3.35 -37.98
C PHE A 575 -9.77 -3.03 -39.47
N GLU A 576 -10.12 -1.78 -39.77
CA GLU A 576 -10.25 -1.28 -41.13
C GLU A 576 -9.30 -0.10 -41.35
N SER A 577 -8.57 -0.11 -42.46
CA SER A 577 -7.69 0.97 -42.89
C SER A 577 -8.45 2.09 -43.61
N ALA A 578 -7.78 3.21 -43.89
CA ALA A 578 -8.34 4.33 -44.65
C ALA A 578 -8.77 3.94 -46.07
N SER A 579 -8.10 2.95 -46.68
CA SER A 579 -8.45 2.40 -48.00
C SER A 579 -9.62 1.40 -47.97
N GLY A 580 -10.16 1.09 -46.79
CA GLY A 580 -11.21 0.08 -46.61
C GLY A 580 -10.68 -1.35 -46.50
N GLN A 581 -9.37 -1.55 -46.56
CA GLN A 581 -8.76 -2.88 -46.37
C GLN A 581 -8.86 -3.29 -44.91
N LYS A 582 -9.39 -4.50 -44.68
CA LYS A 582 -9.43 -5.16 -43.37
C LYS A 582 -8.07 -5.76 -43.02
N TYR A 583 -7.66 -5.64 -41.77
CA TYR A 583 -6.43 -6.24 -41.24
C TYR A 583 -6.63 -6.69 -39.80
N VAL A 584 -5.81 -7.63 -39.33
CA VAL A 584 -5.83 -8.10 -37.94
C VAL A 584 -4.75 -7.39 -37.16
N GLY A 585 -5.14 -6.74 -36.05
CA GLY A 585 -4.26 -6.07 -35.12
C GLY A 585 -4.12 -6.81 -33.80
N TYR A 586 -2.95 -6.66 -33.17
CA TYR A 586 -2.55 -7.41 -31.99
C TYR A 586 -2.11 -6.46 -30.87
N GLY A 587 -2.62 -6.66 -29.66
CA GLY A 587 -2.23 -5.88 -28.47
C GLY A 587 -3.25 -4.79 -28.11
N MET A 588 -2.76 -3.67 -27.60
CA MET A 588 -3.59 -2.59 -27.06
C MET A 588 -4.37 -1.83 -28.15
N PHE A 589 -5.64 -1.53 -27.89
CA PHE A 589 -6.52 -0.76 -28.77
C PHE A 589 -7.36 0.24 -27.96
N ALA A 590 -7.83 1.28 -28.65
CA ALA A 590 -8.83 2.22 -28.16
C ALA A 590 -10.17 2.01 -28.87
N ALA A 591 -11.28 2.15 -28.13
CA ALA A 591 -12.62 2.14 -28.67
C ALA A 591 -13.46 3.29 -28.10
N LEU A 592 -14.34 3.86 -28.94
CA LEU A 592 -15.24 4.96 -28.53
C LEU A 592 -16.70 4.54 -28.63
N SER A 593 -17.47 4.90 -27.60
CA SER A 593 -18.93 4.77 -27.58
C SER A 593 -19.58 6.14 -27.44
N PHE A 594 -20.55 6.41 -28.32
CA PHE A 594 -21.32 7.65 -28.37
C PHE A 594 -22.74 7.50 -27.80
N ASP A 595 -23.10 6.30 -27.36
CA ASP A 595 -24.45 5.92 -26.93
C ASP A 595 -24.46 5.26 -25.54
N GLU A 596 -23.54 5.71 -24.68
CA GLU A 596 -23.43 5.28 -23.27
C GLU A 596 -23.09 3.80 -23.13
N GLY A 597 -22.20 3.31 -24.00
CA GLY A 597 -21.63 1.97 -23.95
C GLY A 597 -22.52 0.88 -24.53
N LYS A 598 -23.52 1.24 -25.36
CA LYS A 598 -24.37 0.26 -26.05
C LYS A 598 -23.70 -0.27 -27.30
N THR A 599 -23.01 0.60 -28.05
CA THR A 599 -22.22 0.24 -29.23
C THR A 599 -20.84 0.91 -29.21
N TRP A 600 -19.85 0.29 -29.85
CA TRP A 600 -18.50 0.83 -30.01
C TRP A 600 -18.10 0.93 -31.49
N PRO A 601 -18.67 1.90 -32.23
CA PRO A 601 -18.50 1.99 -33.68
C PRO A 601 -17.08 2.38 -34.12
N VAL A 602 -16.28 2.97 -33.23
CA VAL A 602 -14.90 3.36 -33.52
C VAL A 602 -13.96 2.47 -32.71
N LYS A 603 -13.05 1.78 -33.40
CA LYS A 603 -12.00 0.95 -32.80
C LYS A 603 -10.69 1.22 -33.55
N ARG A 604 -9.61 1.52 -32.84
CA ARG A 604 -8.29 1.81 -33.42
C ARG A 604 -7.19 1.11 -32.63
N LEU A 605 -6.30 0.40 -33.33
CA LEU A 605 -5.11 -0.19 -32.73
C LEU A 605 -4.17 0.93 -32.24
N LEU A 606 -3.61 0.81 -31.04
CA LEU A 606 -2.87 1.89 -30.39
C LEU A 606 -1.40 1.90 -30.84
N THR A 607 -1.16 2.25 -32.11
CA THR A 607 0.17 2.32 -32.75
C THR A 607 0.19 3.42 -33.80
N ASP A 608 1.35 4.07 -34.01
CA ASP A 608 1.60 5.02 -35.11
C ASP A 608 2.10 4.34 -36.39
N GLY A 609 2.26 3.01 -36.37
CA GLY A 609 2.73 2.20 -37.48
C GLY A 609 4.24 2.18 -37.68
N ILE A 610 5.00 2.94 -36.90
CA ILE A 610 6.45 2.98 -37.02
C ILE A 610 7.05 1.83 -36.18
N PRO A 611 7.86 0.92 -36.78
CA PRO A 611 8.44 -0.20 -36.06
C PRO A 611 9.42 0.22 -34.95
N ARG A 612 9.18 -0.24 -33.71
CA ARG A 612 10.05 0.06 -32.55
C ARG A 612 10.15 -1.14 -31.60
N LEU A 613 11.30 -1.29 -30.94
CA LEU A 613 11.45 -2.16 -29.76
C LEU A 613 11.26 -1.30 -28.51
N LEU A 614 10.30 -1.68 -27.65
CA LEU A 614 9.96 -0.97 -26.43
C LEU A 614 10.05 -1.93 -25.22
N ASP A 615 10.33 -1.38 -24.04
CA ASP A 615 10.31 -2.10 -22.76
C ASP A 615 9.11 -1.63 -21.94
N GLY A 616 8.05 -2.45 -21.88
CA GLY A 616 6.86 -2.18 -21.09
C GLY A 616 7.05 -2.38 -19.58
N ARG A 617 8.22 -2.88 -19.14
CA ARG A 617 8.55 -3.23 -17.74
C ARG A 617 7.54 -4.22 -17.13
N GLY A 618 7.72 -4.54 -15.84
CA GLY A 618 6.83 -5.42 -15.06
C GLY A 618 6.49 -6.72 -15.80
N TRP A 619 5.20 -7.05 -15.88
CA TRP A 619 4.72 -8.25 -16.58
C TRP A 619 4.76 -8.14 -18.12
N THR A 620 4.92 -6.94 -18.68
CA THR A 620 4.90 -6.70 -20.13
C THR A 620 6.22 -7.10 -20.78
N GLY A 621 7.35 -6.69 -20.17
CA GLY A 621 8.69 -6.87 -20.73
C GLY A 621 8.88 -6.21 -22.10
N TYR A 622 9.83 -6.73 -22.89
CA TYR A 622 10.12 -6.21 -24.23
C TYR A 622 9.07 -6.64 -25.26
N PHE A 623 8.65 -5.71 -26.11
CA PHE A 623 7.77 -5.98 -27.24
C PHE A 623 8.13 -5.13 -28.45
N ARG A 624 7.73 -5.60 -29.64
CA ARG A 624 7.90 -4.87 -30.89
C ARG A 624 6.58 -4.22 -31.30
N MET A 625 6.55 -2.89 -31.32
CA MET A 625 5.48 -2.13 -31.94
C MET A 625 5.66 -2.11 -33.46
N THR A 626 4.58 -2.25 -34.21
CA THR A 626 4.52 -2.18 -35.68
C THR A 626 3.17 -1.59 -36.10
N GLU A 627 2.90 -1.56 -37.40
CA GLU A 627 1.59 -1.23 -37.98
C GLU A 627 0.45 -2.14 -37.50
N THR A 628 0.74 -3.38 -37.15
CA THR A 628 -0.27 -4.37 -36.72
C THR A 628 -0.05 -4.88 -35.30
N ASN A 629 0.98 -4.43 -34.59
CA ASN A 629 1.29 -4.82 -33.22
C ASN A 629 1.44 -3.59 -32.31
N SER A 630 0.63 -3.54 -31.26
CA SER A 630 0.75 -2.62 -30.13
C SER A 630 1.20 -3.37 -28.87
N GLU A 631 1.27 -2.66 -27.74
CA GLU A 631 1.67 -3.23 -26.45
C GLU A 631 0.74 -4.39 -26.06
N PRO A 632 1.27 -5.58 -25.73
CA PRO A 632 0.46 -6.79 -25.57
C PRO A 632 -0.11 -6.99 -24.16
N LEU A 633 0.54 -6.42 -23.15
CA LEU A 633 0.22 -6.51 -21.72
C LEU A 633 0.43 -5.14 -21.08
N GLY A 634 -0.10 -4.93 -19.88
CA GLY A 634 0.12 -3.71 -19.15
C GLY A 634 -1.03 -3.39 -18.22
N TYR A 635 -0.69 -2.83 -17.06
CA TYR A 635 -1.69 -2.24 -16.20
C TYR A 635 -1.91 -0.80 -16.62
N LEU A 636 -3.03 -0.54 -17.29
CA LEU A 636 -3.31 0.76 -17.87
C LEU A 636 -3.87 1.73 -16.82
N ALA A 637 -3.53 3.01 -16.94
CA ALA A 637 -4.16 4.13 -16.26
C ALA A 637 -4.14 5.35 -17.19
N ALA A 638 -5.18 6.19 -17.15
CA ALA A 638 -5.22 7.36 -18.01
C ALA A 638 -5.87 8.58 -17.37
N THR A 639 -5.46 9.74 -17.86
CA THR A 639 -6.10 11.04 -17.60
C THR A 639 -6.24 11.81 -18.90
N GLN A 640 -6.97 12.91 -18.88
CA GLN A 640 -7.06 13.82 -20.03
C GLN A 640 -6.97 15.26 -19.55
N THR A 641 -6.09 16.00 -20.21
CA THR A 641 -5.81 17.40 -19.91
C THR A 641 -6.83 18.33 -20.60
N PRO A 642 -6.96 19.59 -20.16
CA PRO A 642 -7.92 20.55 -20.72
C PRO A 642 -7.75 20.86 -22.22
N ASP A 643 -6.59 20.57 -22.81
CA ASP A 643 -6.35 20.66 -24.27
C ASP A 643 -6.80 19.38 -25.03
N ASN A 644 -7.56 18.51 -24.36
CA ASN A 644 -8.06 17.23 -24.82
C ASN A 644 -6.98 16.18 -25.18
N THR A 645 -5.74 16.37 -24.74
CA THR A 645 -4.73 15.30 -24.84
C THR A 645 -5.07 14.18 -23.87
N ILE A 646 -5.20 12.97 -24.39
CA ILE A 646 -5.34 11.74 -23.62
C ILE A 646 -3.92 11.27 -23.27
N HIS A 647 -3.68 11.16 -21.96
CA HIS A 647 -2.44 10.67 -21.39
C HIS A 647 -2.70 9.28 -20.83
N LEU A 648 -2.14 8.26 -21.48
CA LEU A 648 -2.26 6.87 -21.09
C LEU A 648 -0.88 6.38 -20.62
N VAL A 649 -0.80 5.82 -19.43
CA VAL A 649 0.37 5.07 -18.99
C VAL A 649 0.03 3.59 -18.89
N SER A 650 0.97 2.76 -19.33
CA SER A 650 1.02 1.32 -19.05
C SER A 650 1.99 1.05 -17.91
N SER A 651 2.40 -0.20 -17.70
CA SER A 651 3.39 -0.55 -16.67
C SER A 651 4.74 0.18 -16.83
N GLY A 652 5.11 0.65 -18.03
CA GLY A 652 6.39 1.34 -18.26
C GLY A 652 6.39 2.46 -19.30
N ILE A 653 5.35 2.55 -20.14
CA ILE A 653 5.30 3.47 -21.29
C ILE A 653 4.17 4.50 -21.13
N HIS A 654 4.41 5.72 -21.60
CA HIS A 654 3.45 6.83 -21.67
C HIS A 654 3.10 7.14 -23.13
N TYR A 655 1.82 7.04 -23.45
CA TYR A 655 1.20 7.32 -24.74
C TYR A 655 0.42 8.64 -24.68
N ARG A 656 0.48 9.41 -25.77
CA ARG A 656 -0.16 10.73 -25.90
C ARG A 656 -0.84 10.85 -27.25
N PHE A 657 -2.16 11.03 -27.24
CA PHE A 657 -2.98 11.13 -28.45
C PHE A 657 -4.27 11.87 -28.14
N ASN A 658 -5.08 12.19 -29.15
CA ASN A 658 -6.40 12.79 -28.96
C ASN A 658 -7.52 11.95 -29.58
N MET A 659 -8.76 12.31 -29.26
CA MET A 659 -9.94 11.64 -29.81
C MET A 659 -10.01 11.70 -31.34
N ALA A 660 -9.59 12.82 -31.96
CA ALA A 660 -9.56 12.96 -33.41
C ALA A 660 -8.71 11.88 -34.08
N TRP A 661 -7.54 11.57 -33.52
CA TRP A 661 -6.72 10.45 -33.99
C TRP A 661 -7.43 9.11 -33.84
N ILE A 662 -8.11 8.84 -32.72
CA ILE A 662 -8.85 7.57 -32.54
C ILE A 662 -9.93 7.39 -33.61
N MET A 663 -10.59 8.47 -34.02
CA MET A 663 -11.65 8.45 -35.04
C MET A 663 -11.14 8.20 -36.46
N GLU A 664 -9.88 8.48 -36.74
CA GLU A 664 -9.30 8.24 -38.05
C GLU A 664 -8.97 6.76 -38.27
N LYS A 665 -9.06 6.31 -39.51
CA LYS A 665 -8.55 4.99 -39.92
C LYS A 665 -7.10 5.15 -40.39
N PRO A 666 -6.16 4.28 -39.96
CA PRO A 666 -4.78 4.35 -40.42
C PRO A 666 -4.65 3.92 -41.88
N GLU A 667 -3.67 4.45 -42.60
CA GLU A 667 -3.17 3.79 -43.81
C GLU A 667 -2.41 2.53 -43.39
N ILE A 668 -2.60 1.42 -44.11
CA ILE A 668 -1.90 0.15 -43.84
C ILE A 668 -1.17 -0.28 -45.10
N ASN A 669 0.15 -0.43 -45.03
CA ASN A 669 0.94 -0.82 -46.19
C ASN A 669 1.33 -2.31 -46.11
N THR A 670 0.42 -3.20 -46.53
CA THR A 670 0.58 -4.66 -46.39
C THR A 670 1.62 -5.31 -47.31
N GLN A 671 2.60 -4.58 -47.85
CA GLN A 671 3.62 -5.13 -48.76
C GLN A 671 4.84 -5.75 -48.06
N GLU A 672 4.96 -5.64 -46.74
CA GLU A 672 5.99 -6.32 -45.94
C GLU A 672 5.33 -7.31 -44.96
N GLN A 673 4.86 -8.46 -45.47
CA GLN A 673 4.55 -9.65 -44.66
C GLN A 673 5.67 -10.68 -44.76
#